data_AF-A0A7C2RNU1-F1
#
_entry.id   AF-A0A7C2RNU1-F1
#
_cell.length_a   1.000
_cell.length_b   1.000
_cell.length_c   1.000
_cell.angle_alpha   90.00
_cell.angle_beta   90.00
_cell.angle_gamma   90.00
#
_symmetry.space_group_name_H-M   'P 1'
#
loop_
_entity.id
_entity.type
_entity.pdbx_description
1 polymer ?
#
loop_
_entity_poly.entity_id
_entity_poly.type
_entity_poly.pdbx_seq_one_letter_code
_entity_poly.pdbx_strand_id
1 'polypeptide(L)'
;MRSGFFVLALVMAILISNIYGLVVYAYTQNSQGAPWVDPDVYRELSKSSRARVLIVLEDLGGIHGSRSMYTAYGGAHMVEELMLRAHDSQAVVSTLKSLGVDVEDRLWLVNAIVANIDSSSLRSILRVPGVSMIVLDRVYRLVEPVEKIHVGKDSILSPLDNTSRRIVQADVLEAMGITGRGVKVAILDTGIQVNHPWLMRDNKSVVVTEYDATRTGVVNICTYRNESNPHGTHVAGIIASQNTTHRGVAPGVDIYNVIVFSPVLQCEFAATSWIIRGIQWALVGPDNASNTGDEAQIISMSLGTVYPPWFSYYYYKYDPLITAISRAVSAGVVVVIAAGNDGPGGYTINYLCLAQGVICVGAADTTGGNLLSSSVAVFSSRGPIPFDISLPDVSAPGVRIISSVPVNSSAAFSGTSMATPHVSGVAALLKQVYPNWSPIDVKASIVMTASPVPISDIYENPNPLEQGGGMVRARDALTNPLRLSFPGGALQGFTQVLVVPPGSGGRVSLMVSSLANYSLGVSLDSTDLVSYMGSGVVRKTAISFSPQSFSLEPGGRVSVLVNISIPSRTPPGTYAGYITASSGSYIARIPITVVVPASFREDSIGYSLSLLTYIGAGPPEWVTFRLLASQPIQDLALISSYSEGPLPLAVYMITPSNRFISSVSGITFSERGEYIIVFEVPGYFAFLGRAEISISAMKISQGLSQIGGIAANISSIRGDLGIVNSSLSRRISILEANVSSIFSGLDVVRNSIRNLSMGLASSQQQISILGRNITDLSASLSSLRSSFQDFMGSVERRLSDLGTSLSGAIANITALRGDLTRFQQSMNQTISGIQGSIGDLRASINDLSMRLQETNLNTIIAIILAIGGIAIGITSIALARRRR
;
A
#
# COMPACT_ATOMS: atom_id res chain seq x y z
N MET A 1 -35.58 -11.72 -5.50
CA MET A 1 -34.15 -11.73 -5.10
C MET A 1 -33.28 -10.75 -5.91
N ARG A 2 -33.74 -9.52 -6.18
CA ARG A 2 -32.90 -8.45 -6.79
C ARG A 2 -33.05 -7.09 -6.08
N SER A 3 -34.00 -6.95 -5.17
CA SER A 3 -34.21 -5.76 -4.35
C SER A 3 -33.37 -5.72 -3.05
N GLY A 4 -32.89 -6.87 -2.55
CA GLY A 4 -32.03 -6.92 -1.36
C GLY A 4 -30.58 -6.47 -1.60
N PHE A 5 -30.06 -6.68 -2.82
CA PHE A 5 -28.69 -6.28 -3.18
C PHE A 5 -28.54 -4.77 -3.40
N PHE A 6 -29.58 -4.10 -3.89
CA PHE A 6 -29.55 -2.66 -4.12
C PHE A 6 -29.70 -1.86 -2.82
N VAL A 7 -30.48 -2.34 -1.86
CA VAL A 7 -30.61 -1.70 -0.54
C VAL A 7 -29.34 -1.90 0.30
N LEU A 8 -28.67 -3.06 0.21
CA LEU A 8 -27.38 -3.26 0.88
C LEU A 8 -26.27 -2.38 0.27
N ALA A 9 -26.24 -2.22 -1.06
CA ALA A 9 -25.29 -1.34 -1.74
C ALA A 9 -25.53 0.15 -1.43
N LEU A 10 -26.79 0.58 -1.32
CA LEU A 10 -27.13 1.97 -0.98
C LEU A 10 -26.88 2.28 0.51
N VAL A 11 -27.12 1.33 1.41
CA VAL A 11 -26.80 1.48 2.84
C VAL A 11 -25.29 1.46 3.07
N MET A 12 -24.54 0.66 2.32
CA MET A 12 -23.06 0.73 2.30
C MET A 12 -22.56 2.05 1.70
N ALA A 13 -23.18 2.57 0.64
CA ALA A 13 -22.82 3.87 0.06
C ALA A 13 -23.13 5.05 1.00
N ILE A 14 -24.19 4.97 1.81
CA ILE A 14 -24.57 6.00 2.79
C ILE A 14 -23.72 5.90 4.08
N LEU A 15 -23.23 4.71 4.44
CA LEU A 15 -22.21 4.53 5.48
C LEU A 15 -20.82 5.00 5.03
N ILE A 16 -20.51 4.87 3.74
CA ILE A 16 -19.24 5.36 3.15
C ILE A 16 -19.28 6.88 2.91
N SER A 17 -20.44 7.48 2.60
CA SER A 17 -20.54 8.92 2.31
C SER A 17 -20.47 9.83 3.54
N ASN A 18 -20.64 9.31 4.77
CA ASN A 18 -20.53 10.09 6.00
C ASN A 18 -19.08 10.20 6.55
N ILE A 19 -18.08 9.66 5.83
CA ILE A 19 -16.64 9.75 6.21
C ILE A 19 -15.86 10.75 5.35
N TYR A 20 -16.36 11.17 4.18
CA TYR A 20 -15.64 12.08 3.29
C TYR A 20 -16.05 13.53 3.48
N GLY A 21 -15.79 14.05 4.68
CA GLY A 21 -15.57 15.49 4.85
C GLY A 21 -14.17 15.83 4.35
N LEU A 22 -14.03 16.94 3.62
CA LEU A 22 -12.75 17.60 3.38
C LEU A 22 -12.14 17.97 4.74
N VAL A 23 -11.36 17.08 5.34
CA VAL A 23 -10.60 17.40 6.54
C VAL A 23 -9.24 17.90 6.10
N VAL A 24 -9.11 19.21 6.03
CA VAL A 24 -7.80 19.86 6.08
C VAL A 24 -7.25 19.61 7.48
N TYR A 25 -6.45 18.55 7.64
CA TYR A 25 -5.72 18.32 8.88
C TYR A 25 -4.55 19.30 8.97
N ALA A 26 -4.81 20.51 9.45
CA ALA A 26 -3.76 21.40 9.90
C ALA A 26 -3.27 20.92 11.27
N TYR A 27 -2.29 20.02 11.30
CA TYR A 27 -1.56 19.71 12.52
C TYR A 27 -0.73 20.94 12.90
N THR A 28 -1.19 21.67 13.91
CA THR A 28 -0.50 22.84 14.44
C THR A 28 0.87 22.44 14.99
N GLN A 29 1.92 23.08 14.48
CA GLN A 29 3.25 23.06 15.10
C GLN A 29 3.15 23.53 16.56
N ASN A 30 3.94 22.87 17.40
CA ASN A 30 3.98 23.00 18.84
C ASN A 30 4.11 24.48 19.26
N SER A 31 3.22 24.97 20.12
CA SER A 31 3.47 26.20 20.87
C SER A 31 4.60 25.92 21.85
N GLN A 32 5.71 26.63 21.73
CA GLN A 32 6.91 26.48 22.58
C GLN A 32 6.53 26.36 24.07
N GLY A 33 6.80 25.20 24.69
CA GLY A 33 6.70 24.98 26.14
C GLY A 33 5.59 24.05 26.67
N ALA A 34 4.67 23.57 25.83
CA ALA A 34 3.63 22.62 26.26
C ALA A 34 3.97 21.16 25.84
N PRO A 35 3.59 20.14 26.64
CA PRO A 35 3.78 18.74 26.25
C PRO A 35 2.97 18.40 24.99
N TRP A 36 3.57 17.65 24.08
CA TRP A 36 2.87 17.19 22.87
C TRP A 36 1.93 16.01 23.21
N VAL A 37 0.72 16.00 22.66
CA VAL A 37 -0.22 14.89 22.81
C VAL A 37 -0.52 14.30 21.46
N ASP A 38 -0.31 13.00 21.33
CA ASP A 38 -0.69 12.23 20.16
C ASP A 38 -2.21 12.39 19.90
N PRO A 39 -2.62 12.84 18.71
CA PRO A 39 -4.02 12.98 18.33
C PRO A 39 -4.85 11.70 18.55
N ASP A 40 -4.25 10.52 18.44
CA ASP A 40 -4.95 9.26 18.67
C ASP A 40 -5.29 9.03 20.15
N VAL A 41 -4.61 9.69 21.09
CA VAL A 41 -5.01 9.69 22.51
C VAL A 41 -6.37 10.36 22.68
N TYR A 42 -6.57 11.53 22.06
CA TYR A 42 -7.88 12.20 22.09
C TYR A 42 -8.97 11.36 21.42
N ARG A 43 -8.62 10.67 20.33
CA ARG A 43 -9.53 9.78 19.61
C ARG A 43 -9.93 8.57 20.44
N GLU A 44 -8.99 7.98 21.17
CA GLU A 44 -9.28 6.85 22.03
C GLU A 44 -10.14 7.28 23.22
N LEU A 45 -9.79 8.39 23.87
CA LEU A 45 -10.59 8.96 24.96
C LEU A 45 -12.02 9.29 24.55
N SER A 46 -12.25 9.77 23.32
CA SER A 46 -13.61 10.04 22.84
C SER A 46 -14.43 8.78 22.56
N LYS A 47 -13.76 7.65 22.25
CA LYS A 47 -14.41 6.36 21.98
C LYS A 47 -14.69 5.55 23.24
N SER A 48 -13.70 5.42 24.12
CA SER A 48 -13.71 4.44 25.22
C SER A 48 -13.63 5.09 26.61
N SER A 49 -13.60 6.43 26.71
CA SER A 49 -13.44 7.23 27.94
C SER A 49 -12.12 7.04 28.70
N ARG A 50 -11.33 6.02 28.34
CA ARG A 50 -10.01 5.74 28.89
C ARG A 50 -9.02 5.43 27.77
N ALA A 51 -7.77 5.82 27.94
CA ALA A 51 -6.70 5.50 27.00
C ALA A 51 -5.49 4.98 27.75
N ARG A 52 -4.90 3.88 27.26
CA ARG A 52 -3.62 3.39 27.74
C ARG A 52 -2.50 4.11 26.99
N VAL A 53 -1.64 4.83 27.71
CA VAL A 53 -0.66 5.75 27.13
C VAL A 53 0.73 5.53 27.70
N LEU A 54 1.73 5.98 26.95
CA LEU A 54 3.07 6.26 27.44
C LEU A 54 3.17 7.77 27.69
N ILE A 55 3.38 8.15 28.94
CA ILE A 55 3.73 9.51 29.37
C ILE A 55 5.26 9.59 29.33
N VAL A 56 5.79 10.18 28.27
CA VAL A 56 7.23 10.30 28.04
C VAL A 56 7.74 11.57 28.65
N LEU A 57 8.79 11.45 29.45
CA LEU A 57 9.40 12.56 30.17
C LEU A 57 10.54 13.17 29.35
N GLU A 58 10.89 14.41 29.67
CA GLU A 58 12.03 15.09 29.06
C GLU A 58 13.31 14.29 29.31
N ASP A 59 14.04 14.05 28.23
CA ASP A 59 15.38 13.50 28.26
C ASP A 59 16.34 14.68 28.13
N LEU A 60 17.32 14.84 29.02
CA LEU A 60 18.28 15.97 28.97
C LEU A 60 19.18 15.97 27.72
N GLY A 61 18.95 15.05 26.78
CA GLY A 61 19.37 15.15 25.39
C GLY A 61 18.57 14.16 24.56
N GLY A 62 17.92 14.60 23.48
CA GLY A 62 17.10 13.74 22.60
C GLY A 62 17.89 12.63 21.88
N ILE A 63 17.42 12.15 20.73
CA ILE A 63 18.09 11.09 19.93
C ILE A 63 19.57 11.45 19.59
N HIS A 64 19.90 12.74 19.50
CA HIS A 64 21.29 13.21 19.33
C HIS A 64 22.17 13.00 20.58
N GLY A 65 21.56 12.95 21.77
CA GLY A 65 22.22 12.67 23.05
C GLY A 65 22.68 11.21 23.17
N SER A 66 21.91 10.24 22.67
CA SER A 66 22.30 8.82 22.78
C SER A 66 23.53 8.47 21.93
N ARG A 67 23.67 9.06 20.74
CA ARG A 67 24.88 8.90 19.91
C ARG A 67 26.09 9.56 20.57
N SER A 68 25.91 10.74 21.16
CA SER A 68 26.91 11.44 21.96
C SER A 68 27.35 10.62 23.18
N MET A 69 26.40 10.00 23.89
CA MET A 69 26.65 9.14 25.06
C MET A 69 27.39 7.85 24.69
N TYR A 70 27.03 7.17 23.58
CA TYR A 70 27.79 6.01 23.12
C TYR A 70 29.24 6.36 22.79
N THR A 71 29.47 7.45 22.05
CA THR A 71 30.84 7.90 21.74
C THR A 71 31.62 8.36 22.98
N ALA A 72 30.95 8.77 24.04
CA ALA A 72 31.58 9.24 25.27
C ALA A 72 31.89 8.12 26.28
N TYR A 73 31.09 7.05 26.34
CA TYR A 73 31.16 6.08 27.45
C TYR A 73 31.09 4.59 27.04
N GLY A 74 30.74 4.25 25.79
CA GLY A 74 30.48 2.85 25.40
C GLY A 74 29.08 2.34 25.77
N GLY A 75 28.70 1.17 25.23
CA GLY A 75 27.31 0.67 25.26
C GLY A 75 26.77 0.34 26.66
N ALA A 76 27.57 -0.28 27.52
CA ALA A 76 27.17 -0.66 28.88
C ALA A 76 26.91 0.56 29.78
N HIS A 77 27.81 1.54 29.77
CA HIS A 77 27.64 2.78 30.53
C HIS A 77 26.44 3.61 30.06
N MET A 78 26.06 3.51 28.77
CA MET A 78 24.83 4.13 28.28
C MET A 78 23.58 3.54 28.95
N VAL A 79 23.54 2.22 29.16
CA VAL A 79 22.39 1.56 29.84
C VAL A 79 22.28 2.04 31.29
N GLU A 80 23.39 2.03 32.04
CA GLU A 80 23.45 2.52 33.42
C GLU A 80 22.96 3.98 33.54
N GLU A 81 23.46 4.85 32.67
CA GLU A 81 23.05 6.26 32.62
C GLU A 81 21.55 6.43 32.31
N LEU A 82 21.00 5.67 31.36
CA LEU A 82 19.58 5.72 31.04
C LEU A 82 18.74 5.25 32.24
N MET A 83 19.15 4.19 32.93
CA MET A 83 18.48 3.70 34.13
C MET A 83 18.51 4.72 35.27
N LEU A 84 19.66 5.34 35.54
CA LEU A 84 19.81 6.38 36.56
C LEU A 84 18.95 7.61 36.27
N ARG A 85 18.98 8.11 35.02
CA ARG A 85 18.16 9.27 34.62
C ARG A 85 16.67 8.99 34.70
N ALA A 86 16.26 7.80 34.27
CA ALA A 86 14.87 7.38 34.39
C ALA A 86 14.46 7.25 35.86
N HIS A 87 15.34 6.74 36.74
CA HIS A 87 15.08 6.68 38.17
C HIS A 87 14.74 8.06 38.76
N ASP A 88 15.57 9.06 38.47
CA ASP A 88 15.40 10.43 38.97
C ASP A 88 14.16 11.12 38.38
N SER A 89 14.03 11.11 37.06
CA SER A 89 12.94 11.82 36.37
C SER A 89 11.56 11.17 36.58
N GLN A 90 11.49 9.83 36.71
CA GLN A 90 10.24 9.12 36.96
C GLN A 90 9.81 9.13 38.43
N ALA A 91 10.51 9.87 39.30
CA ALA A 91 10.02 10.18 40.66
C ALA A 91 8.64 10.87 40.64
N VAL A 92 8.29 11.52 39.52
CA VAL A 92 6.99 12.14 39.26
C VAL A 92 5.78 11.19 39.32
N VAL A 93 6.01 9.87 39.33
CA VAL A 93 4.95 8.86 39.48
C VAL A 93 4.11 9.06 40.73
N SER A 94 4.68 9.54 41.84
CA SER A 94 3.91 9.85 43.06
C SER A 94 2.91 10.99 42.82
N THR A 95 3.34 12.05 42.13
CA THR A 95 2.49 13.15 41.68
C THR A 95 1.40 12.68 40.74
N LEU A 96 1.73 11.86 39.73
CA LEU A 96 0.74 11.31 38.79
C LEU A 96 -0.35 10.50 39.51
N LYS A 97 0.05 9.62 40.44
CA LYS A 97 -0.92 8.86 41.25
C LYS A 97 -1.81 9.76 42.12
N SER A 98 -1.25 10.85 42.69
CA SER A 98 -2.05 11.83 43.45
C SER A 98 -3.07 12.58 42.61
N LEU A 99 -2.85 12.66 41.29
CA LEU A 99 -3.75 13.25 40.30
C LEU A 99 -4.78 12.24 39.75
N GLY A 100 -4.86 11.04 40.32
CA GLY A 100 -5.78 9.99 39.89
C GLY A 100 -5.34 9.21 38.65
N VAL A 101 -4.08 9.33 38.23
CA VAL A 101 -3.52 8.56 37.11
C VAL A 101 -3.26 7.12 37.56
N ASP A 102 -3.78 6.17 36.80
CA ASP A 102 -3.57 4.74 37.02
C ASP A 102 -2.25 4.29 36.36
N VAL A 103 -1.16 4.32 37.13
CA VAL A 103 0.19 3.99 36.64
C VAL A 103 0.43 2.49 36.71
N GLU A 104 0.72 1.88 35.56
CA GLU A 104 0.96 0.44 35.40
C GLU A 104 2.43 0.06 35.43
N ASP A 105 3.29 0.82 34.76
CA ASP A 105 4.70 0.45 34.58
C ASP A 105 5.64 1.63 34.29
N ARG A 106 6.95 1.35 34.34
CA ARG A 106 8.04 2.28 34.08
C ARG A 106 8.99 1.71 33.03
N LEU A 107 9.28 2.50 32.00
CA LEU A 107 10.16 2.14 30.90
C LEU A 107 11.37 3.09 30.90
N TRP A 108 12.48 2.64 31.47
CA TRP A 108 13.70 3.43 31.59
C TRP A 108 14.37 3.70 30.23
N LEU A 109 14.26 2.79 29.27
CA LEU A 109 14.96 2.89 27.98
C LEU A 109 14.48 4.08 27.14
N VAL A 110 13.25 4.51 27.33
CA VAL A 110 12.63 5.65 26.62
C VAL A 110 12.16 6.74 27.57
N ASN A 111 12.56 6.67 28.83
CA ASN A 111 12.10 7.53 29.91
C ASN A 111 10.58 7.76 29.94
N ALA A 112 9.80 6.68 29.92
CA ALA A 112 8.35 6.73 29.86
C ALA A 112 7.65 6.01 31.01
N ILE A 113 6.47 6.50 31.37
CA ILE A 113 5.57 5.88 32.34
C ILE A 113 4.35 5.37 31.59
N VAL A 114 4.01 4.10 31.80
CA VAL A 114 2.82 3.48 31.21
C VAL A 114 1.65 3.67 32.16
N ALA A 115 0.54 4.23 31.66
CA ALA A 115 -0.61 4.54 32.49
C ALA A 115 -1.93 4.45 31.73
N ASN A 116 -3.02 4.15 32.44
CA ASN A 116 -4.38 4.38 31.97
C ASN A 116 -4.85 5.76 32.41
N ILE A 117 -5.26 6.56 31.43
CA ILE A 117 -5.74 7.93 31.65
C ILE A 117 -7.19 8.09 31.18
N ASP A 118 -7.82 9.16 31.64
CA ASP A 118 -9.10 9.66 31.18
C ASP A 118 -8.96 11.14 30.76
N SER A 119 -10.04 11.76 30.27
CA SER A 119 -10.02 13.17 29.84
C SER A 119 -9.70 14.16 30.97
N SER A 120 -9.93 13.79 32.24
CA SER A 120 -9.68 14.64 33.40
C SER A 120 -8.20 14.63 33.79
N SER A 121 -7.64 13.43 33.94
CA SER A 121 -6.24 13.17 34.22
C SER A 121 -5.34 13.64 33.09
N LEU A 122 -5.74 13.53 31.81
CA LEU A 122 -4.99 14.11 30.69
C LEU A 122 -4.69 15.61 30.91
N ARG A 123 -5.71 16.40 31.30
CA ARG A 123 -5.55 17.84 31.57
C ARG A 123 -4.63 18.11 32.75
N SER A 124 -4.61 17.22 33.73
CA SER A 124 -3.73 17.31 34.89
C SER A 124 -2.28 16.98 34.52
N ILE A 125 -2.06 15.92 33.73
CA ILE A 125 -0.73 15.47 33.28
C ILE A 125 -0.04 16.56 32.46
N LEU A 126 -0.76 17.30 31.62
CA LEU A 126 -0.20 18.38 30.79
C LEU A 126 0.41 19.54 31.59
N ARG A 127 0.15 19.62 32.90
CA ARG A 127 0.70 20.63 33.81
C ARG A 127 1.85 20.08 34.66
N VAL A 128 2.14 18.80 34.56
CA VAL A 128 3.20 18.14 35.33
C VAL A 128 4.56 18.52 34.71
N PRO A 129 5.47 19.16 35.47
CA PRO A 129 6.80 19.50 34.97
C PRO A 129 7.56 18.28 34.49
N GLY A 130 8.29 18.42 33.38
CA GLY A 130 9.10 17.36 32.80
C GLY A 130 8.33 16.35 31.94
N VAL A 131 7.01 16.47 31.77
CA VAL A 131 6.28 15.69 30.75
C VAL A 131 6.60 16.30 29.38
N SER A 132 7.18 15.50 28.49
CA SER A 132 7.54 15.93 27.13
C SER A 132 6.45 15.58 26.13
N MET A 133 5.95 14.35 26.17
CA MET A 133 4.88 13.89 25.30
C MET A 133 3.99 12.83 25.92
N ILE A 134 2.75 12.72 25.43
CA ILE A 134 1.79 11.68 25.79
C ILE A 134 1.38 10.98 24.51
N VAL A 135 1.73 9.71 24.38
CA VAL A 135 1.46 8.90 23.18
C VAL A 135 0.65 7.66 23.51
N LEU A 136 -0.14 7.18 22.55
CA LEU A 136 -0.93 5.96 22.78
C LEU A 136 -0.01 4.74 22.94
N ASP A 137 -0.35 3.81 23.83
CA ASP A 137 0.31 2.50 23.89
C ASP A 137 -0.21 1.63 22.74
N ARG A 138 0.34 1.90 21.55
CA ARG A 138 -0.09 1.29 20.28
C ARG A 138 0.22 -0.20 20.27
N VAL A 139 -0.47 -0.90 19.38
CA VAL A 139 -0.25 -2.32 19.12
C VAL A 139 0.48 -2.52 17.79
N TYR A 140 1.37 -3.51 17.78
CA TYR A 140 2.13 -3.99 16.63
C TYR A 140 1.66 -5.39 16.30
N ARG A 141 1.61 -5.74 15.02
CA ARG A 141 1.24 -7.08 14.58
C ARG A 141 2.47 -7.98 14.49
N LEU A 142 2.25 -9.27 14.67
CA LEU A 142 3.19 -10.26 14.20
C LEU A 142 3.30 -10.16 12.68
N VAL A 143 4.52 -10.28 12.13
CA VAL A 143 4.67 -10.45 10.69
C VAL A 143 4.32 -11.91 10.38
N GLU A 144 3.05 -12.15 10.12
CA GLU A 144 2.54 -13.51 9.92
C GLU A 144 3.14 -14.17 8.66
N PRO A 145 3.51 -15.46 8.73
CA PRO A 145 3.88 -16.21 7.55
C PRO A 145 2.74 -16.24 6.53
N VAL A 146 3.03 -15.94 5.27
CA VAL A 146 2.06 -15.95 4.17
C VAL A 146 1.67 -17.36 3.72
N GLU A 147 2.48 -18.37 4.08
CA GLU A 147 2.24 -19.79 3.80
C GLU A 147 2.69 -20.61 5.01
N LYS A 148 1.86 -21.58 5.42
CA LYS A 148 2.15 -22.53 6.51
C LYS A 148 1.84 -23.95 6.04
N ILE A 149 2.86 -24.77 5.82
CA ILE A 149 2.72 -26.18 5.39
C ILE A 149 3.24 -27.10 6.50
N HIS A 150 2.38 -27.95 7.06
CA HIS A 150 2.81 -28.98 8.02
C HIS A 150 3.53 -30.11 7.28
N VAL A 151 4.71 -30.50 7.78
CA VAL A 151 5.50 -31.58 7.17
C VAL A 151 4.98 -32.92 7.69
N GLY A 152 4.16 -33.60 6.88
CA GLY A 152 3.72 -34.99 7.12
C GLY A 152 4.64 -36.01 6.45
N LYS A 153 4.52 -37.30 6.81
CA LYS A 153 5.33 -38.39 6.22
C LYS A 153 5.10 -38.59 4.70
N ASP A 154 4.02 -38.05 4.14
CA ASP A 154 3.60 -38.28 2.74
C ASP A 154 3.45 -36.97 1.91
N SER A 155 4.07 -35.85 2.30
CA SER A 155 3.93 -34.60 1.53
C SER A 155 4.67 -34.67 0.17
N ILE A 156 3.92 -34.58 -0.93
CA ILE A 156 4.40 -34.63 -2.33
C ILE A 156 5.29 -33.43 -2.69
N LEU A 157 5.18 -32.32 -1.96
CA LEU A 157 6.18 -31.27 -1.95
C LEU A 157 7.30 -31.75 -1.04
N SER A 158 8.46 -32.14 -1.58
CA SER A 158 9.65 -32.38 -0.78
C SER A 158 10.29 -31.02 -0.49
N PRO A 159 10.06 -30.39 0.67
CA PRO A 159 10.77 -29.17 1.02
C PRO A 159 12.27 -29.46 1.02
N LEU A 160 13.05 -28.59 0.38
CA LEU A 160 14.45 -28.85 0.11
C LEU A 160 15.26 -28.91 1.41
N ASP A 161 15.82 -30.08 1.67
CA ASP A 161 16.64 -30.32 2.85
C ASP A 161 17.89 -29.41 2.87
N ASN A 162 17.99 -28.61 3.95
CA ASN A 162 19.15 -27.78 4.35
C ASN A 162 19.67 -26.75 3.32
N THR A 163 18.94 -26.50 2.23
CA THR A 163 19.37 -25.61 1.15
C THR A 163 19.55 -24.17 1.62
N SER A 164 18.64 -23.65 2.45
CA SER A 164 18.71 -22.29 2.96
C SER A 164 20.02 -22.04 3.72
N ARG A 165 20.42 -22.99 4.58
CA ARG A 165 21.66 -22.93 5.37
C ARG A 165 22.92 -22.94 4.50
N ARG A 166 22.95 -23.77 3.44
CA ARG A 166 24.06 -23.79 2.47
C ARG A 166 24.14 -22.50 1.66
N ILE A 167 23.00 -21.94 1.25
CA ILE A 167 22.96 -20.69 0.49
C ILE A 167 23.45 -19.51 1.34
N VAL A 168 23.23 -19.52 2.65
CA VAL A 168 23.84 -18.51 3.54
C VAL A 168 25.27 -18.86 3.97
N GLN A 169 25.84 -19.98 3.51
CA GLN A 169 27.20 -20.47 3.83
C GLN A 169 27.47 -20.76 5.32
N ALA A 170 26.43 -20.97 6.12
CA ALA A 170 26.61 -21.23 7.55
C ALA A 170 27.21 -22.62 7.82
N ASP A 171 27.00 -23.57 6.90
CA ASP A 171 27.61 -24.88 6.91
C ASP A 171 29.13 -24.86 6.84
N VAL A 172 29.68 -23.96 6.02
CA VAL A 172 31.12 -23.76 5.88
C VAL A 172 31.73 -23.24 7.19
N LEU A 173 31.05 -22.32 7.88
CA LEU A 173 31.53 -21.77 9.14
C LEU A 173 31.44 -22.79 10.29
N GLU A 174 30.37 -23.59 10.33
CA GLU A 174 30.25 -24.66 11.31
C GLU A 174 31.35 -25.72 11.14
N ALA A 175 31.69 -26.08 9.90
CA ALA A 175 32.81 -26.99 9.63
C ALA A 175 34.18 -26.43 10.10
N MET A 176 34.29 -25.11 10.27
CA MET A 176 35.44 -24.43 10.87
C MET A 176 35.34 -24.27 12.40
N GLY A 177 34.32 -24.84 13.05
CA GLY A 177 34.09 -24.73 14.49
C GLY A 177 33.42 -23.42 14.93
N ILE A 178 32.91 -22.62 13.98
CA ILE A 178 32.18 -21.38 14.26
C ILE A 178 30.70 -21.70 14.23
N THR A 179 30.06 -21.71 15.40
CA THR A 179 28.67 -22.13 15.59
C THR A 179 27.79 -21.07 16.24
N GLY A 180 28.34 -19.92 16.63
CA GLY A 180 27.70 -18.92 17.48
C GLY A 180 27.90 -19.18 18.98
N ARG A 181 28.87 -20.02 19.36
CA ARG A 181 29.09 -20.40 20.78
C ARG A 181 29.44 -19.19 21.62
N GLY A 182 28.80 -19.06 22.79
CA GLY A 182 29.00 -17.95 23.73
C GLY A 182 28.25 -16.67 23.36
N VAL A 183 27.50 -16.68 22.24
CA VAL A 183 26.66 -15.57 21.82
C VAL A 183 25.22 -15.78 22.32
N LYS A 184 24.64 -14.76 22.94
CA LYS A 184 23.25 -14.77 23.41
C LYS A 184 22.33 -14.02 22.46
N VAL A 185 21.24 -14.67 22.05
CA VAL A 185 20.25 -14.14 21.10
C VAL A 185 18.89 -14.06 21.76
N ALA A 186 18.39 -12.84 21.97
CA ALA A 186 17.02 -12.61 22.43
C ALA A 186 16.05 -12.65 21.24
N ILE A 187 15.06 -13.52 21.33
CA ILE A 187 13.98 -13.65 20.36
C ILE A 187 12.74 -13.01 20.98
N LEU A 188 12.34 -11.84 20.45
CA LEU A 188 11.15 -11.11 20.87
C LEU A 188 9.97 -11.56 20.00
N ASP A 189 9.21 -12.54 20.48
CA ASP A 189 8.21 -13.25 19.66
C ASP A 189 7.06 -13.83 20.52
N THR A 190 6.31 -14.80 19.98
CA THR A 190 5.11 -15.42 20.60
C THR A 190 5.41 -16.43 21.70
N GLY A 191 6.69 -16.77 21.89
CA GLY A 191 7.14 -17.81 22.80
C GLY A 191 7.77 -19.01 22.10
N ILE A 192 8.56 -19.78 22.86
CA ILE A 192 9.36 -20.90 22.35
C ILE A 192 9.06 -22.15 23.16
N GLN A 193 8.82 -23.28 22.49
CA GLN A 193 8.82 -24.58 23.16
C GLN A 193 10.25 -24.93 23.61
N VAL A 194 10.59 -24.61 24.86
CA VAL A 194 11.94 -24.76 25.41
C VAL A 194 12.48 -26.19 25.37
N ASN A 195 11.61 -27.20 25.49
CA ASN A 195 11.98 -28.61 25.50
C ASN A 195 11.82 -29.30 24.12
N HIS A 196 11.70 -28.53 23.04
CA HIS A 196 11.59 -29.09 21.69
C HIS A 196 12.85 -29.91 21.33
N PRO A 197 12.74 -31.14 20.78
CA PRO A 197 13.89 -32.00 20.49
C PRO A 197 14.96 -31.38 19.61
N TRP A 198 14.57 -30.51 18.67
CA TRP A 198 15.51 -29.79 17.81
C TRP A 198 16.24 -28.65 18.54
N LEU A 199 15.82 -28.25 19.74
CA LEU A 199 16.45 -27.20 20.53
C LEU A 199 17.25 -27.77 21.72
N MET A 200 17.58 -29.06 21.69
CA MET A 200 18.33 -29.74 22.73
C MET A 200 19.77 -30.03 22.29
N ARG A 201 20.75 -29.39 22.93
CA ARG A 201 22.19 -29.60 22.75
C ARG A 201 22.73 -30.33 23.99
N ASP A 202 23.25 -31.54 23.80
CA ASP A 202 23.77 -32.37 24.90
C ASP A 202 22.74 -32.57 26.04
N ASN A 203 21.48 -32.88 25.69
CA ASN A 203 20.34 -33.01 26.61
C ASN A 203 20.00 -31.74 27.42
N LYS A 204 20.53 -30.58 27.04
CA LYS A 204 20.17 -29.28 27.62
C LYS A 204 19.49 -28.42 26.56
N SER A 205 18.48 -27.65 26.96
CA SER A 205 17.88 -26.70 26.03
C SER A 205 18.90 -25.62 25.67
N VAL A 206 18.93 -25.24 24.40
CA VAL A 206 19.63 -24.01 23.96
C VAL A 206 18.82 -22.76 24.33
N VAL A 207 17.55 -22.90 24.71
CA VAL A 207 16.75 -21.82 25.30
C VAL A 207 17.04 -21.80 26.80
N VAL A 208 17.90 -20.87 27.22
CA VAL A 208 18.47 -20.87 28.57
C VAL A 208 17.68 -20.04 29.58
N THR A 209 16.75 -19.22 29.10
CA THR A 209 15.93 -18.33 29.93
C THR A 209 14.65 -17.89 29.20
N GLU A 210 13.62 -17.56 29.97
CA GLU A 210 12.32 -17.08 29.49
C GLU A 210 11.91 -15.81 30.25
N TYR A 211 11.40 -14.81 29.53
CA TYR A 211 10.90 -13.57 30.11
C TYR A 211 9.54 -13.20 29.52
N ASP A 212 8.51 -13.11 30.37
CA ASP A 212 7.18 -12.62 30.00
C ASP A 212 7.16 -11.09 30.06
N ALA A 213 7.43 -10.45 28.93
CA ALA A 213 7.36 -9.01 28.81
C ALA A 213 5.91 -8.49 28.78
N THR A 214 4.90 -9.36 28.68
CA THR A 214 3.48 -8.97 28.69
C THR A 214 2.94 -8.82 30.11
N ARG A 215 3.59 -9.49 31.09
CA ARG A 215 3.14 -9.62 32.50
C ARG A 215 1.73 -10.17 32.64
N THR A 216 1.26 -10.92 31.65
CA THR A 216 -0.06 -11.55 31.70
C THR A 216 -0.03 -12.84 32.52
N GLY A 217 1.15 -13.28 32.99
CA GLY A 217 1.33 -14.48 33.80
C GLY A 217 1.25 -15.76 32.97
N VAL A 218 1.42 -15.61 31.66
CA VAL A 218 1.06 -16.59 30.65
C VAL A 218 2.29 -16.84 29.77
N VAL A 219 3.15 -17.72 30.25
CA VAL A 219 4.30 -18.23 29.47
C VAL A 219 3.79 -19.38 28.61
N ASN A 220 4.12 -19.40 27.32
CA ASN A 220 3.86 -20.53 26.42
C ASN A 220 2.37 -20.85 26.10
N ILE A 221 1.40 -19.94 26.31
CA ILE A 221 0.01 -20.21 25.85
C ILE A 221 -0.16 -20.13 24.34
N CYS A 222 0.55 -19.22 23.65
CA CYS A 222 0.51 -19.19 22.18
C CYS A 222 1.12 -20.47 21.55
N THR A 223 1.86 -21.27 22.34
CA THR A 223 2.49 -22.51 21.87
C THR A 223 1.75 -23.80 22.25
N TYR A 224 0.86 -23.82 23.26
CA TYR A 224 0.34 -25.08 23.84
C TYR A 224 -1.18 -25.35 23.78
N ARG A 225 -2.04 -24.40 23.38
CA ARG A 225 -3.50 -24.62 23.37
C ARG A 225 -4.10 -24.96 21.98
N ASN A 226 -3.65 -26.05 21.37
CA ASN A 226 -4.26 -26.64 20.15
C ASN A 226 -4.61 -25.62 19.05
N GLU A 227 -3.56 -24.90 18.60
CA GLU A 227 -3.54 -23.83 17.59
C GLU A 227 -3.78 -22.41 18.14
N SER A 228 -2.69 -21.65 18.37
CA SER A 228 -2.66 -20.18 18.23
C SER A 228 -1.22 -19.65 18.31
N ASN A 229 -0.48 -19.83 17.22
CA ASN A 229 0.78 -19.15 16.83
C ASN A 229 2.14 -19.85 17.11
N PRO A 230 2.54 -20.85 16.28
CA PRO A 230 3.82 -21.60 16.38
C PRO A 230 5.10 -20.80 16.06
N HIS A 231 4.97 -19.49 15.89
CA HIS A 231 5.94 -18.63 15.23
C HIS A 231 7.28 -18.53 15.95
N GLY A 232 7.31 -18.20 17.25
CA GLY A 232 8.57 -18.05 17.98
C GLY A 232 9.42 -19.32 18.03
N THR A 233 8.79 -20.50 18.13
CA THR A 233 9.49 -21.79 18.07
C THR A 233 10.09 -22.06 16.68
N HIS A 234 9.42 -21.60 15.62
CA HIS A 234 9.90 -21.69 14.24
C HIS A 234 11.12 -20.79 14.02
N VAL A 235 11.03 -19.53 14.47
CA VAL A 235 12.14 -18.57 14.46
C VAL A 235 13.36 -19.11 15.22
N ALA A 236 13.15 -19.68 16.41
CA ALA A 236 14.22 -20.26 17.23
C ALA A 236 14.94 -21.43 16.54
N GLY A 237 14.20 -22.32 15.86
CA GLY A 237 14.81 -23.44 15.14
C GLY A 237 15.67 -23.01 13.96
N ILE A 238 15.30 -21.93 13.24
CA ILE A 238 16.11 -21.40 12.13
C ILE A 238 17.48 -20.91 12.66
N ILE A 239 17.51 -20.33 13.85
CA ILE A 239 18.75 -19.87 14.49
C ILE A 239 19.54 -21.08 15.02
N ALA A 240 18.93 -21.89 15.87
CA ALA A 240 19.69 -22.77 16.78
C ALA A 240 19.30 -24.26 16.75
N SER A 241 18.59 -24.72 15.72
CA SER A 241 18.23 -26.15 15.61
C SER A 241 19.47 -27.05 15.64
N GLN A 242 19.41 -28.09 16.47
CA GLN A 242 20.38 -29.18 16.63
C GLN A 242 20.04 -30.39 15.74
N ASN A 243 18.95 -30.33 14.98
CA ASN A 243 18.59 -31.39 14.04
C ASN A 243 19.72 -31.57 13.00
N THR A 244 19.99 -32.81 12.61
CA THR A 244 21.06 -33.15 11.65
C THR A 244 20.77 -32.66 10.23
N THR A 245 19.50 -32.66 9.87
CA THR A 245 18.95 -32.39 8.54
C THR A 245 18.60 -30.90 8.45
N HIS A 246 17.77 -30.42 9.36
CA HIS A 246 17.36 -29.01 9.47
C HIS A 246 18.14 -28.29 10.57
N ARG A 247 19.46 -28.25 10.42
CA ARG A 247 20.36 -27.59 11.37
C ARG A 247 20.18 -26.08 11.32
N GLY A 248 20.25 -25.43 12.48
CA GLY A 248 20.17 -23.97 12.58
C GLY A 248 21.37 -23.28 11.94
N VAL A 249 21.24 -21.99 11.64
CA VAL A 249 22.35 -21.17 11.11
C VAL A 249 23.49 -21.05 12.13
N ALA A 250 23.16 -20.89 13.42
CA ALA A 250 24.11 -20.76 14.52
C ALA A 250 23.73 -21.71 15.67
N PRO A 251 23.95 -23.03 15.56
CA PRO A 251 23.52 -24.04 16.54
C PRO A 251 24.23 -23.92 17.90
N GLY A 252 25.28 -23.11 18.01
CA GLY A 252 26.06 -22.89 19.22
C GLY A 252 25.55 -21.79 20.14
N VAL A 253 24.57 -20.99 19.72
CA VAL A 253 24.07 -19.85 20.53
C VAL A 253 23.33 -20.32 21.79
N ASP A 254 23.13 -19.38 22.70
CA ASP A 254 22.16 -19.47 23.78
C ASP A 254 20.98 -18.53 23.45
N ILE A 255 19.76 -19.04 23.48
CA ILE A 255 18.53 -18.32 23.14
C ILE A 255 17.87 -17.80 24.41
N TYR A 256 17.46 -16.53 24.39
CA TYR A 256 16.58 -15.94 25.38
C TYR A 256 15.18 -15.82 24.78
N ASN A 257 14.20 -16.49 25.38
CA ASN A 257 12.81 -16.45 24.96
C ASN A 257 12.13 -15.21 25.57
N VAL A 258 11.96 -14.14 24.80
CA VAL A 258 11.33 -12.90 25.26
C VAL A 258 9.92 -12.82 24.68
N ILE A 259 8.92 -13.05 25.51
CA ILE A 259 7.53 -13.15 25.08
C ILE A 259 6.91 -11.75 25.07
N VAL A 260 6.59 -11.25 23.89
CA VAL A 260 5.98 -9.91 23.70
C VAL A 260 4.56 -9.99 23.14
N PHE A 261 4.11 -11.16 22.70
CA PHE A 261 2.72 -11.42 22.30
C PHE A 261 1.99 -12.18 23.39
N SER A 262 0.72 -11.84 23.61
CA SER A 262 -0.12 -12.48 24.63
C SER A 262 -1.45 -12.91 24.03
N PRO A 263 -2.07 -13.99 24.54
CA PRO A 263 -3.46 -14.32 24.22
C PRO A 263 -4.46 -13.20 24.55
N VAL A 264 -4.10 -12.25 25.43
CA VAL A 264 -4.91 -11.03 25.67
C VAL A 264 -5.13 -10.24 24.38
N LEU A 265 -4.14 -10.24 23.48
CA LEU A 265 -4.21 -9.64 22.15
C LEU A 265 -4.17 -10.72 21.05
N GLN A 266 -4.83 -11.85 21.31
CA GLN A 266 -5.03 -12.95 20.36
C GLN A 266 -3.74 -13.59 19.83
N CYS A 267 -2.59 -13.38 20.49
CA CYS A 267 -1.27 -13.80 20.00
C CYS A 267 -0.91 -13.23 18.62
N GLU A 268 -1.62 -12.20 18.15
CA GLU A 268 -1.41 -11.52 16.87
C GLU A 268 -0.80 -10.14 17.07
N PHE A 269 -1.08 -9.51 18.23
CA PHE A 269 -0.60 -8.18 18.53
C PHE A 269 0.22 -8.08 19.83
N ALA A 270 1.14 -7.13 19.84
CA ALA A 270 2.01 -6.80 20.96
C ALA A 270 1.95 -5.29 21.23
N ALA A 271 1.76 -4.90 22.49
CA ALA A 271 1.75 -3.49 22.88
C ALA A 271 3.15 -2.86 22.82
N THR A 272 3.22 -1.56 22.54
CA THR A 272 4.46 -0.76 22.53
C THR A 272 5.24 -0.97 23.82
N SER A 273 4.56 -0.85 24.96
CA SER A 273 5.20 -1.05 26.27
C SER A 273 5.75 -2.45 26.48
N TRP A 274 5.12 -3.50 25.95
CA TRP A 274 5.59 -4.88 26.09
C TRP A 274 6.87 -5.11 25.28
N ILE A 275 6.92 -4.60 24.06
CA ILE A 275 8.11 -4.71 23.21
C ILE A 275 9.27 -3.93 23.82
N ILE A 276 9.04 -2.68 24.26
CA ILE A 276 10.09 -1.88 24.91
C ILE A 276 10.59 -2.56 26.19
N ARG A 277 9.70 -3.16 26.99
CA ARG A 277 10.07 -3.92 28.18
C ARG A 277 10.92 -5.15 27.84
N GLY A 278 10.57 -5.86 26.76
CA GLY A 278 11.36 -6.99 26.26
C GLY A 278 12.76 -6.56 25.82
N ILE A 279 12.88 -5.42 25.13
CA ILE A 279 14.17 -4.84 24.73
C ILE A 279 14.98 -4.45 25.98
N GLN A 280 14.37 -3.76 26.94
CA GLN A 280 15.02 -3.41 28.21
C GLN A 280 15.60 -4.62 28.90
N TRP A 281 14.81 -5.69 29.04
CA TRP A 281 15.27 -6.91 29.68
C TRP A 281 16.41 -7.57 28.91
N ALA A 282 16.37 -7.57 27.57
CA ALA A 282 17.47 -8.07 26.76
C ALA A 282 18.79 -7.27 26.96
N LEU A 283 18.71 -5.99 27.35
CA LEU A 283 19.86 -5.11 27.60
C LEU A 283 20.46 -5.24 29.02
N VAL A 284 19.77 -5.90 29.95
CA VAL A 284 20.23 -6.10 31.35
C VAL A 284 20.24 -7.57 31.77
N GLY A 285 19.89 -8.47 30.87
CA GLY A 285 19.93 -9.90 31.09
C GLY A 285 19.06 -10.44 32.24
N PRO A 286 19.17 -11.76 32.51
CA PRO A 286 18.48 -12.44 33.60
C PRO A 286 18.74 -11.88 35.01
N ASP A 287 19.93 -11.34 35.29
CA ASP A 287 20.25 -10.76 36.61
C ASP A 287 19.72 -9.33 36.82
N ASN A 288 19.16 -8.72 35.75
CA ASN A 288 18.62 -7.38 35.74
C ASN A 288 19.66 -6.30 36.08
N ALA A 289 20.92 -6.55 35.75
CA ALA A 289 22.03 -5.63 35.85
C ALA A 289 22.75 -5.48 34.51
N SER A 290 23.17 -4.26 34.19
CA SER A 290 23.99 -4.02 33.01
C SER A 290 25.46 -4.33 33.28
N ASN A 291 26.17 -4.68 32.22
CA ASN A 291 27.60 -4.97 32.18
C ASN A 291 28.05 -6.22 32.95
N THR A 292 27.20 -7.24 33.08
CA THR A 292 27.49 -8.50 33.79
C THR A 292 27.89 -9.62 32.84
N GLY A 293 27.66 -9.45 31.54
CA GLY A 293 28.01 -10.40 30.48
C GLY A 293 26.91 -11.44 30.21
N ASP A 294 25.76 -11.35 30.88
CA ASP A 294 24.57 -12.16 30.62
C ASP A 294 23.54 -11.45 29.73
N GLU A 295 23.86 -10.28 29.17
CA GLU A 295 22.99 -9.54 28.27
C GLU A 295 22.92 -10.18 26.88
N ALA A 296 21.83 -9.91 26.15
CA ALA A 296 21.72 -10.35 24.78
C ALA A 296 22.65 -9.52 23.88
N GLN A 297 23.39 -10.19 22.99
CA GLN A 297 24.24 -9.52 22.00
C GLN A 297 23.49 -9.28 20.67
N ILE A 298 22.38 -10.00 20.49
CA ILE A 298 21.53 -9.92 19.30
C ILE A 298 20.07 -9.95 19.74
N ILE A 299 19.25 -9.06 19.17
CA ILE A 299 17.79 -9.07 19.30
C ILE A 299 17.19 -9.38 17.92
N SER A 300 16.40 -10.45 17.84
CA SER A 300 15.66 -10.86 16.65
C SER A 300 14.19 -10.48 16.81
N MET A 301 13.65 -9.67 15.90
CA MET A 301 12.29 -9.15 15.94
C MET A 301 11.54 -9.41 14.64
N SER A 302 10.64 -10.40 14.65
CA SER A 302 9.77 -10.73 13.53
C SER A 302 8.37 -10.12 13.69
N LEU A 303 8.34 -8.82 14.02
CA LEU A 303 7.12 -8.06 14.30
C LEU A 303 7.11 -6.75 13.51
N GLY A 304 5.92 -6.22 13.25
CA GLY A 304 5.74 -5.05 12.39
C GLY A 304 4.49 -4.25 12.69
N THR A 305 4.30 -3.18 11.94
CA THR A 305 3.18 -2.25 12.14
C THR A 305 1.87 -2.72 11.56
N VAL A 306 0.76 -2.24 12.12
CA VAL A 306 -0.59 -2.34 11.54
C VAL A 306 -0.92 -1.18 10.58
N TYR A 307 -0.06 -0.15 10.52
CA TYR A 307 -0.28 1.04 9.70
C TYR A 307 0.46 0.95 8.35
N PRO A 308 -0.09 1.56 7.28
CA PRO A 308 0.63 1.73 6.04
C PRO A 308 1.98 2.45 6.24
N PRO A 309 3.05 2.09 5.51
CA PRO A 309 4.37 2.69 5.73
C PRO A 309 4.44 4.20 5.48
N TRP A 310 3.62 4.77 4.59
CA TRP A 310 3.56 6.23 4.38
C TRP A 310 2.97 6.98 5.59
N PHE A 311 2.03 6.37 6.33
CA PHE A 311 1.46 6.96 7.54
C PHE A 311 2.52 7.08 8.65
N SER A 312 3.48 6.15 8.65
CA SER A 312 4.52 6.05 9.66
C SER A 312 5.53 7.22 9.64
N TYR A 313 5.55 8.05 8.59
CA TYR A 313 6.42 9.22 8.50
C TYR A 313 6.15 10.31 9.54
N TYR A 314 4.87 10.53 9.83
CA TYR A 314 4.48 11.52 10.82
C TYR A 314 4.83 11.05 12.23
N TYR A 315 4.78 9.73 12.47
CA TYR A 315 4.92 9.14 13.79
C TYR A 315 6.34 8.69 14.12
N TYR A 316 7.18 8.29 13.17
CA TYR A 316 8.48 7.66 13.48
C TYR A 316 9.37 8.54 14.40
N LYS A 317 9.27 9.87 14.26
CA LYS A 317 10.04 10.83 15.09
C LYS A 317 9.60 10.85 16.54
N TYR A 318 8.35 10.50 16.80
CA TYR A 318 7.72 10.56 18.12
C TYR A 318 7.37 9.18 18.66
N ASP A 319 7.70 8.11 17.93
CA ASP A 319 7.42 6.74 18.36
C ASP A 319 8.47 6.27 19.38
N PRO A 320 8.07 6.01 20.64
CA PRO A 320 9.01 5.53 21.65
C PRO A 320 9.65 4.19 21.27
N LEU A 321 8.98 3.32 20.49
CA LEU A 321 9.56 2.05 20.09
C LEU A 321 10.75 2.21 19.14
N ILE A 322 10.67 3.13 18.18
CA ILE A 322 11.81 3.45 17.29
C ILE A 322 12.99 3.97 18.11
N THR A 323 12.70 4.80 19.13
CA THR A 323 13.72 5.30 20.05
C THR A 323 14.33 4.16 20.86
N ALA A 324 13.52 3.24 21.42
CA ALA A 324 13.98 2.09 22.16
C ALA A 324 14.88 1.17 21.32
N ILE A 325 14.47 0.85 20.10
CA ILE A 325 15.24 0.01 19.17
C ILE A 325 16.57 0.70 18.81
N SER A 326 16.54 1.99 18.47
CA SER A 326 17.76 2.74 18.14
C SER A 326 18.72 2.84 19.34
N ARG A 327 18.19 2.93 20.56
CA ARG A 327 18.97 2.89 21.80
C ARG A 327 19.56 1.51 22.07
N ALA A 328 18.84 0.43 21.78
CA ALA A 328 19.39 -0.92 21.89
C ALA A 328 20.58 -1.14 20.93
N VAL A 329 20.47 -0.65 19.69
CA VAL A 329 21.61 -0.64 18.76
C VAL A 329 22.75 0.22 19.30
N SER A 330 22.44 1.40 19.84
CA SER A 330 23.45 2.28 20.46
C SER A 330 24.07 1.65 21.72
N ALA A 331 23.38 0.75 22.43
CA ALA A 331 23.93 0.01 23.56
C ALA A 331 24.88 -1.13 23.14
N GLY A 332 25.10 -1.35 21.84
CA GLY A 332 26.03 -2.35 21.32
C GLY A 332 25.38 -3.68 20.91
N VAL A 333 24.05 -3.77 20.95
CA VAL A 333 23.28 -4.96 20.55
C VAL A 333 22.95 -4.92 19.05
N VAL A 334 23.15 -6.03 18.34
CA VAL A 334 22.72 -6.15 16.95
C VAL A 334 21.22 -6.39 16.92
N VAL A 335 20.44 -5.48 16.34
CA VAL A 335 18.99 -5.66 16.20
C VAL A 335 18.65 -6.02 14.76
N VAL A 336 17.95 -7.14 14.56
CA VAL A 336 17.55 -7.67 13.25
C VAL A 336 16.03 -7.70 13.16
N ILE A 337 15.47 -7.07 12.12
CA ILE A 337 14.02 -6.82 11.98
C ILE A 337 13.51 -7.31 10.63
N ALA A 338 12.36 -7.97 10.62
CA ALA A 338 11.68 -8.38 9.40
C ALA A 338 11.17 -7.16 8.59
N ALA A 339 11.45 -7.15 7.28
CA ALA A 339 11.03 -6.07 6.39
C ALA A 339 9.51 -6.01 6.17
N GLY A 340 8.76 -7.09 6.43
CA GLY A 340 7.32 -7.17 6.21
C GLY A 340 6.95 -8.04 5.00
N ASN A 341 5.67 -8.40 4.92
CA ASN A 341 5.13 -9.31 3.90
C ASN A 341 4.06 -8.61 3.02
N ASP A 342 4.17 -7.29 2.84
CA ASP A 342 3.18 -6.47 2.14
C ASP A 342 3.58 -6.15 0.68
N GLY A 343 4.60 -6.83 0.13
CA GLY A 343 4.97 -6.76 -1.30
C GLY A 343 3.88 -7.33 -2.22
N PRO A 344 4.03 -7.24 -3.56
CA PRO A 344 5.22 -6.86 -4.32
C PRO A 344 5.37 -5.35 -4.61
N GLY A 345 4.39 -4.53 -4.22
CA GLY A 345 4.43 -3.08 -4.41
C GLY A 345 5.50 -2.39 -3.56
N GLY A 346 5.89 -1.18 -3.97
CA GLY A 346 6.85 -0.37 -3.22
C GLY A 346 6.25 0.25 -1.97
N TYR A 347 7.10 0.87 -1.16
CA TYR A 347 6.68 1.57 0.07
C TYR A 347 5.96 0.65 1.06
N THR A 348 6.37 -0.62 1.10
CA THR A 348 5.76 -1.68 1.91
C THR A 348 6.65 -2.10 3.09
N ILE A 349 7.84 -1.50 3.22
CA ILE A 349 8.78 -1.78 4.32
C ILE A 349 8.15 -1.46 5.67
N ASN A 350 8.27 -2.43 6.58
CA ASN A 350 7.98 -2.30 8.00
C ASN A 350 8.76 -1.12 8.58
N TYR A 351 8.04 -0.12 9.06
CA TYR A 351 8.66 1.13 9.49
C TYR A 351 9.60 0.97 10.72
N LEU A 352 9.53 -0.15 11.45
CA LEU A 352 10.51 -0.46 12.49
C LEU A 352 11.94 -0.61 11.94
N CYS A 353 12.08 -0.94 10.65
CA CYS A 353 13.35 -0.92 9.94
C CYS A 353 13.96 0.49 9.81
N LEU A 354 13.22 1.56 10.12
CA LEU A 354 13.73 2.94 10.15
C LEU A 354 14.55 3.23 11.41
N ALA A 355 14.48 2.38 12.43
CA ALA A 355 15.29 2.55 13.63
C ALA A 355 16.78 2.51 13.28
N GLN A 356 17.55 3.38 13.93
CA GLN A 356 18.91 3.66 13.50
C GLN A 356 19.82 2.44 13.71
N GLY A 357 20.47 1.99 12.63
CA GLY A 357 21.50 0.95 12.67
C GLY A 357 20.99 -0.50 12.80
N VAL A 358 19.67 -0.72 12.78
CA VAL A 358 19.10 -2.08 12.69
C VAL A 358 19.43 -2.74 11.35
N ILE A 359 19.33 -4.06 11.29
CA ILE A 359 19.42 -4.82 10.02
C ILE A 359 17.99 -5.20 9.58
N CYS A 360 17.50 -4.54 8.54
CA CYS A 360 16.19 -4.84 7.95
C CYS A 360 16.29 -5.98 6.91
N VAL A 361 15.48 -7.03 7.07
CA VAL A 361 15.64 -8.29 6.32
C VAL A 361 14.46 -8.58 5.40
N GLY A 362 14.72 -8.57 4.09
CA GLY A 362 13.82 -9.07 3.05
C GLY A 362 13.87 -10.60 2.90
N ALA A 363 12.89 -11.16 2.20
CA ALA A 363 12.78 -12.60 1.97
C ALA A 363 13.11 -12.94 0.52
N ALA A 364 13.89 -14.01 0.34
CA ALA A 364 14.17 -14.61 -0.95
C ALA A 364 13.63 -16.05 -1.02
N ASP A 365 13.13 -16.41 -2.20
CA ASP A 365 12.85 -17.78 -2.58
C ASP A 365 14.14 -18.49 -2.97
N THR A 366 14.43 -19.59 -2.30
CA THR A 366 15.62 -20.42 -2.54
C THR A 366 15.25 -21.85 -2.92
N THR A 367 13.99 -22.10 -3.25
CA THR A 367 13.46 -23.42 -3.63
C THR A 367 14.05 -23.94 -4.94
N GLY A 368 14.74 -23.09 -5.73
CA GLY A 368 15.54 -23.54 -6.87
C GLY A 368 16.83 -24.29 -6.49
N GLY A 369 17.20 -24.35 -5.20
CA GLY A 369 18.32 -25.17 -4.72
C GLY A 369 19.69 -24.48 -4.69
N ASN A 370 19.85 -23.36 -5.39
CA ASN A 370 21.09 -22.59 -5.43
C ASN A 370 20.83 -21.08 -5.60
N LEU A 371 21.89 -20.29 -5.42
CA LEU A 371 21.80 -18.83 -5.49
C LEU A 371 21.40 -18.31 -6.89
N LEU A 372 21.84 -18.96 -7.96
CA LEU A 372 21.57 -18.51 -9.34
C LEU A 372 20.11 -18.72 -9.76
N SER A 373 19.44 -19.69 -9.14
CA SER A 373 18.00 -19.97 -9.30
C SER A 373 17.14 -19.37 -8.18
N SER A 374 17.72 -18.51 -7.33
CA SER A 374 16.97 -17.84 -6.26
C SER A 374 16.31 -16.58 -6.81
N SER A 375 15.18 -16.19 -6.21
CA SER A 375 14.51 -14.93 -6.51
C SER A 375 14.09 -14.19 -5.25
N VAL A 376 13.81 -12.89 -5.35
CA VAL A 376 13.14 -12.16 -4.25
C VAL A 376 11.74 -12.74 -4.09
N ALA A 377 11.31 -12.98 -2.85
CA ALA A 377 9.96 -13.49 -2.61
C ALA A 377 8.91 -12.42 -2.95
N VAL A 378 7.83 -12.82 -3.63
CA VAL A 378 6.80 -11.88 -4.12
C VAL A 378 6.15 -11.06 -3.01
N PHE A 379 5.92 -11.69 -1.85
CA PHE A 379 5.35 -11.03 -0.68
C PHE A 379 6.36 -10.14 0.05
N SER A 380 7.68 -10.27 -0.20
CA SER A 380 8.68 -9.52 0.55
C SER A 380 8.44 -8.03 0.36
N SER A 381 8.27 -7.30 1.47
CA SER A 381 8.15 -5.85 1.45
C SER A 381 9.37 -5.20 0.81
N ARG A 382 9.13 -4.10 0.08
CA ARG A 382 10.08 -3.43 -0.79
C ARG A 382 10.12 -1.94 -0.53
N GLY A 383 11.33 -1.41 -0.69
CA GLY A 383 11.51 0.01 -0.88
C GLY A 383 11.00 0.48 -2.25
N PRO A 384 11.27 1.74 -2.62
CA PRO A 384 11.84 2.74 -1.73
C PRO A 384 10.84 3.05 -0.61
N ILE A 385 11.35 3.53 0.52
CA ILE A 385 10.51 4.27 1.45
C ILE A 385 10.48 5.73 0.99
N PRO A 386 9.45 6.53 1.32
CA PRO A 386 9.35 7.91 0.82
C PRO A 386 10.51 8.83 1.29
N PHE A 387 11.30 8.35 2.26
CA PHE A 387 12.39 9.05 2.96
C PHE A 387 13.77 8.55 2.54
N ASP A 388 13.85 8.09 1.28
CA ASP A 388 15.08 7.88 0.55
C ASP A 388 15.94 6.67 0.98
N ILE A 389 15.54 5.83 1.96
CA ILE A 389 16.39 4.71 2.38
C ILE A 389 16.23 3.54 1.40
N SER A 390 17.37 2.98 0.98
CA SER A 390 17.42 1.71 0.24
C SER A 390 17.23 0.56 1.24
N LEU A 391 15.97 0.31 1.60
CA LEU A 391 15.54 -0.85 2.39
C LEU A 391 14.85 -1.88 1.48
N PRO A 392 14.93 -3.19 1.79
CA PRO A 392 15.59 -3.79 2.96
C PRO A 392 17.12 -3.65 2.92
N ASP A 393 17.82 -3.89 4.03
CA ASP A 393 19.28 -3.83 4.05
C ASP A 393 19.92 -5.06 3.38
N VAL A 394 19.28 -6.22 3.56
CA VAL A 394 19.75 -7.52 3.05
C VAL A 394 18.56 -8.44 2.87
N SER A 395 18.71 -9.49 2.08
CA SER A 395 17.74 -10.58 1.95
C SER A 395 18.29 -11.88 2.51
N ALA A 396 17.40 -12.76 2.95
CA ALA A 396 17.76 -14.10 3.37
C ALA A 396 16.66 -15.11 2.95
N PRO A 397 16.93 -16.42 3.02
CA PRO A 397 15.94 -17.42 2.67
C PRO A 397 14.68 -17.29 3.53
N GLY A 398 13.54 -17.11 2.87
CA GLY A 398 12.26 -16.85 3.54
C GLY A 398 11.06 -17.61 2.97
N VAL A 399 11.24 -18.49 1.98
CA VAL A 399 10.14 -19.27 1.38
C VAL A 399 10.31 -20.74 1.74
N ARG A 400 9.23 -21.36 2.25
CA ARG A 400 9.13 -22.78 2.62
C ARG A 400 10.28 -23.26 3.50
N ILE A 401 10.62 -22.44 4.50
CA ILE A 401 11.67 -22.74 5.46
C ILE A 401 11.15 -23.73 6.49
N ILE A 402 11.72 -24.94 6.52
CA ILE A 402 11.40 -25.94 7.55
C ILE A 402 12.08 -25.56 8.85
N SER A 403 11.31 -25.54 9.93
CA SER A 403 11.84 -25.35 11.28
C SER A 403 10.95 -26.04 12.32
N SER A 404 11.40 -26.03 13.57
CA SER A 404 10.68 -26.55 14.73
C SER A 404 9.38 -25.78 14.95
N VAL A 405 8.29 -26.48 15.26
CA VAL A 405 7.06 -25.88 15.77
C VAL A 405 6.65 -26.59 17.05
N PRO A 406 5.77 -26.01 17.88
CA PRO A 406 5.34 -26.64 19.12
C PRO A 406 4.78 -28.04 18.92
N VAL A 407 4.69 -28.79 20.04
CA VAL A 407 4.25 -30.19 20.07
C VAL A 407 5.26 -31.13 19.39
N ASN A 408 6.56 -30.82 19.54
CA ASN A 408 7.68 -31.63 19.04
C ASN A 408 7.61 -31.94 17.54
N SER A 409 7.17 -30.97 16.74
CA SER A 409 6.87 -31.14 15.32
C SER A 409 7.68 -30.16 14.45
N SER A 410 7.49 -30.23 13.14
CA SER A 410 8.13 -29.33 12.19
C SER A 410 7.15 -28.87 11.10
N ALA A 411 7.30 -27.64 10.66
CA ALA A 411 6.51 -27.07 9.57
C ALA A 411 7.38 -26.18 8.67
N ALA A 412 6.96 -26.05 7.41
CA ALA A 412 7.54 -25.12 6.46
C ALA A 412 6.73 -23.82 6.44
N PHE A 413 7.35 -22.70 6.80
CA PHE A 413 6.73 -21.37 6.77
C PHE A 413 7.40 -20.47 5.73
N SER A 414 6.62 -19.57 5.13
CA SER A 414 7.09 -18.54 4.20
C SER A 414 6.84 -17.14 4.76
N GLY A 415 7.87 -16.30 4.87
CA GLY A 415 7.78 -14.93 5.37
C GLY A 415 9.16 -14.27 5.58
N THR A 416 9.20 -12.93 5.63
CA THR A 416 10.39 -12.18 6.11
C THR A 416 10.74 -12.52 7.56
N SER A 417 9.76 -13.00 8.33
CA SER A 417 9.96 -13.58 9.67
C SER A 417 10.81 -14.83 9.71
N MET A 418 10.93 -15.57 8.60
CA MET A 418 11.83 -16.72 8.47
C MET A 418 13.20 -16.29 7.92
N ALA A 419 13.25 -15.22 7.12
CA ALA A 419 14.50 -14.63 6.64
C ALA A 419 15.29 -13.94 7.78
N THR A 420 14.60 -13.22 8.65
CA THR A 420 15.15 -12.52 9.83
C THR A 420 16.04 -13.40 10.71
N PRO A 421 15.58 -14.58 11.20
CA PRO A 421 16.41 -15.47 12.01
C PRO A 421 17.62 -16.06 11.27
N HIS A 422 17.61 -16.17 9.93
CA HIS A 422 18.83 -16.53 9.21
C HIS A 422 19.91 -15.46 9.41
N VAL A 423 19.55 -14.19 9.27
CA VAL A 423 20.47 -13.06 9.47
C VAL A 423 20.89 -12.93 10.93
N SER A 424 19.98 -13.14 11.89
CA SER A 424 20.30 -13.21 13.33
C SER A 424 21.34 -14.30 13.63
N GLY A 425 21.20 -15.48 13.00
CA GLY A 425 22.19 -16.55 13.09
C GLY A 425 23.54 -16.14 12.48
N VAL A 426 23.55 -15.52 11.30
CA VAL A 426 24.81 -15.03 10.69
C VAL A 426 25.49 -13.99 11.58
N ALA A 427 24.73 -13.03 12.14
CA ALA A 427 25.26 -12.07 13.10
C ALA A 427 25.89 -12.77 14.32
N ALA A 428 25.30 -13.88 14.80
CA ALA A 428 25.86 -14.66 15.90
C ALA A 428 27.17 -15.35 15.52
N LEU A 429 27.27 -15.92 14.32
CA LEU A 429 28.52 -16.50 13.80
C LEU A 429 29.63 -15.43 13.75
N LEU A 430 29.31 -14.22 13.28
CA LEU A 430 30.25 -13.10 13.24
C LEU A 430 30.66 -12.65 14.65
N LYS A 431 29.72 -12.54 15.58
CA LYS A 431 29.99 -12.15 16.99
C LYS A 431 30.82 -13.16 17.76
N GLN A 432 30.78 -14.45 17.40
CA GLN A 432 31.70 -15.44 17.99
C GLN A 432 33.17 -15.11 17.65
N VAL A 433 33.45 -14.74 16.40
CA VAL A 433 34.82 -14.46 15.93
C VAL A 433 35.26 -13.04 16.27
N TYR A 434 34.33 -12.08 16.16
CA TYR A 434 34.56 -10.67 16.41
C TYR A 434 33.63 -10.16 17.53
N PRO A 435 33.86 -10.55 18.80
CA PRO A 435 32.98 -10.21 19.91
C PRO A 435 32.83 -8.69 20.12
N ASN A 436 33.90 -7.94 19.84
CA ASN A 436 33.98 -6.50 20.03
C ASN A 436 33.50 -5.67 18.83
N TRP A 437 33.09 -6.30 17.72
CA TRP A 437 32.51 -5.55 16.61
C TRP A 437 31.25 -4.84 17.06
N SER A 438 31.12 -3.57 16.71
CA SER A 438 29.89 -2.83 16.98
C SER A 438 28.74 -3.35 16.11
N PRO A 439 27.47 -3.05 16.44
CA PRO A 439 26.34 -3.42 15.58
C PRO A 439 26.47 -2.91 14.16
N ILE A 440 27.05 -1.72 13.98
CA ILE A 440 27.29 -1.15 12.66
C ILE A 440 28.35 -1.92 11.88
N ASP A 441 29.39 -2.44 12.53
CA ASP A 441 30.41 -3.27 11.86
C ASP A 441 29.84 -4.61 11.41
N VAL A 442 28.99 -5.23 12.25
CA VAL A 442 28.26 -6.47 11.91
C VAL A 442 27.32 -6.21 10.72
N LYS A 443 26.49 -5.17 10.79
CA LYS A 443 25.59 -4.76 9.70
C LYS A 443 26.36 -4.51 8.41
N ALA A 444 27.43 -3.71 8.47
CA ALA A 444 28.26 -3.39 7.31
C ALA A 444 28.83 -4.65 6.65
N SER A 445 29.35 -5.57 7.47
CA SER A 445 29.92 -6.83 6.98
C SER A 445 28.87 -7.71 6.31
N ILE A 446 27.67 -7.82 6.88
CA ILE A 446 26.55 -8.58 6.32
C ILE A 446 26.06 -7.98 5.00
N VAL A 447 25.75 -6.68 5.01
CA VAL A 447 25.13 -6.00 3.86
C VAL A 447 26.08 -5.93 2.68
N MET A 448 27.37 -5.62 2.91
CA MET A 448 28.28 -5.38 1.79
C MET A 448 28.78 -6.64 1.10
N THR A 449 28.79 -7.75 1.81
CA THR A 449 29.30 -9.03 1.28
C THR A 449 28.19 -9.92 0.77
N ALA A 450 26.94 -9.51 0.97
CA ALA A 450 25.78 -10.14 0.37
C ALA A 450 25.92 -10.24 -1.16
N SER A 451 25.36 -11.31 -1.69
CA SER A 451 25.43 -11.62 -3.11
C SER A 451 24.09 -11.33 -3.77
N PRO A 452 24.04 -10.55 -4.87
CA PRO A 452 22.80 -10.27 -5.56
C PRO A 452 22.07 -11.55 -5.96
N VAL A 453 20.76 -11.56 -5.71
CA VAL A 453 19.82 -12.56 -6.20
C VAL A 453 19.58 -12.26 -7.68
N PRO A 454 20.03 -13.12 -8.62
CA PRO A 454 20.11 -12.74 -10.04
C PRO A 454 18.75 -12.52 -10.71
N ILE A 455 17.70 -13.17 -10.22
CA ILE A 455 16.34 -13.07 -10.74
C ILE A 455 15.52 -12.31 -9.69
N SER A 456 14.97 -11.13 -10.00
CA SER A 456 13.86 -10.61 -9.19
C SER A 456 12.54 -11.13 -9.76
N ASP A 457 11.52 -11.27 -8.91
CA ASP A 457 10.24 -11.89 -9.27
C ASP A 457 9.47 -11.14 -10.37
N ILE A 458 9.54 -9.80 -10.40
CA ILE A 458 8.81 -8.96 -11.36
C ILE A 458 9.70 -8.01 -12.18
N TYR A 459 10.97 -7.83 -11.80
CA TYR A 459 11.93 -7.01 -12.55
C TYR A 459 13.13 -7.88 -12.93
N GLU A 460 13.40 -8.11 -14.20
CA GLU A 460 14.43 -9.06 -14.68
C GLU A 460 15.88 -8.76 -14.22
N ASN A 461 16.11 -7.71 -13.41
CA ASN A 461 17.41 -7.30 -12.87
C ASN A 461 17.39 -7.14 -11.34
N PRO A 462 18.51 -7.42 -10.66
CA PRO A 462 18.64 -7.23 -9.21
C PRO A 462 18.55 -5.76 -8.82
N ASN A 463 17.52 -5.38 -8.06
CA ASN A 463 17.33 -4.03 -7.54
C ASN A 463 17.56 -3.98 -6.01
N PRO A 464 18.47 -3.11 -5.50
CA PRO A 464 18.68 -2.98 -4.06
C PRO A 464 17.42 -2.56 -3.27
N LEU A 465 16.44 -1.93 -3.92
CA LEU A 465 15.16 -1.56 -3.28
C LEU A 465 14.28 -2.78 -2.96
N GLU A 466 14.60 -3.95 -3.51
CA GLU A 466 13.89 -5.20 -3.22
C GLU A 466 14.69 -6.11 -2.32
N GLN A 467 16.02 -6.14 -2.52
CA GLN A 467 16.86 -7.17 -1.90
C GLN A 467 17.96 -6.63 -0.98
N GLY A 468 18.12 -5.31 -0.87
CA GLY A 468 19.22 -4.67 -0.16
C GLY A 468 20.56 -4.99 -0.80
N GLY A 469 21.54 -5.41 0.00
CA GLY A 469 22.81 -5.96 -0.48
C GLY A 469 22.71 -7.27 -1.27
N GLY A 470 21.54 -7.93 -1.25
CA GLY A 470 21.30 -9.25 -1.83
C GLY A 470 21.16 -10.34 -0.76
N MET A 471 21.33 -11.60 -1.15
CA MET A 471 21.32 -12.75 -0.26
C MET A 471 22.49 -12.70 0.73
N VAL A 472 22.21 -12.84 2.03
CA VAL A 472 23.24 -12.90 3.08
C VAL A 472 24.20 -14.09 2.88
N ARG A 473 25.49 -13.86 3.17
CA ARG A 473 26.60 -14.82 2.96
C ARG A 473 27.54 -14.82 4.16
N ALA A 474 27.39 -15.76 5.06
CA ALA A 474 28.06 -15.78 6.36
C ALA A 474 29.58 -15.83 6.27
N ARG A 475 30.11 -16.70 5.40
CA ARG A 475 31.55 -16.83 5.18
C ARG A 475 32.12 -15.58 4.53
N ASP A 476 31.43 -15.05 3.53
CA ASP A 476 31.88 -13.85 2.82
C ASP A 476 31.88 -12.64 3.78
N ALA A 477 30.87 -12.51 4.64
CA ALA A 477 30.79 -11.49 5.69
C ALA A 477 31.92 -11.60 6.73
N LEU A 478 32.33 -12.82 7.08
CA LEU A 478 33.38 -13.06 8.06
C LEU A 478 34.78 -12.75 7.50
N THR A 479 35.02 -13.09 6.23
CA THR A 479 36.36 -13.16 5.66
C THR A 479 36.73 -11.98 4.77
N ASN A 480 35.76 -11.23 4.26
CA ASN A 480 36.04 -10.11 3.37
C ASN A 480 36.61 -8.91 4.17
N PRO A 481 37.82 -8.41 3.82
CA PRO A 481 38.45 -7.30 4.54
C PRO A 481 37.98 -5.92 4.07
N LEU A 482 37.29 -5.80 2.92
CA LEU A 482 36.87 -4.50 2.39
C LEU A 482 35.66 -3.95 3.14
N ARG A 483 35.67 -2.65 3.43
CA ARG A 483 34.55 -1.92 4.04
C ARG A 483 34.25 -0.66 3.23
N LEU A 484 32.97 -0.47 2.91
CA LEU A 484 32.44 0.67 2.16
C LEU A 484 31.56 1.51 3.06
N SER A 485 31.61 2.82 3.02
CA SER A 485 30.63 3.61 3.76
C SER A 485 30.42 4.96 3.13
N PHE A 486 29.19 5.43 3.19
CA PHE A 486 28.87 6.82 2.92
C PHE A 486 28.85 7.58 4.25
N PRO A 487 29.52 8.74 4.36
CA PRO A 487 29.40 9.59 5.54
C PRO A 487 27.93 9.97 5.78
N GLY A 488 27.35 9.51 6.89
CA GLY A 488 25.92 9.73 7.16
C GLY A 488 24.98 8.95 6.22
N GLY A 489 25.38 7.77 5.73
CA GLY A 489 24.55 6.91 4.88
C GLY A 489 23.82 5.76 5.57
N ALA A 490 23.10 4.95 4.76
CA ALA A 490 22.02 4.04 5.19
C ALA A 490 22.46 3.01 6.23
N LEU A 491 23.72 2.59 6.15
CA LEU A 491 24.33 1.69 7.11
C LEU A 491 24.32 2.29 8.51
N GLN A 492 24.62 3.58 8.64
CA GLN A 492 24.60 4.32 9.91
C GLN A 492 23.20 4.78 10.33
N GLY A 493 22.15 4.33 9.63
CA GLY A 493 20.75 4.69 9.84
C GLY A 493 20.39 6.11 9.40
N PHE A 494 21.15 6.68 8.47
CA PHE A 494 20.86 7.97 7.83
C PHE A 494 20.78 7.78 6.33
N THR A 495 20.03 8.60 5.62
CA THR A 495 19.85 8.34 4.20
C THR A 495 20.95 8.94 3.33
N GLN A 496 21.59 8.13 2.46
CA GLN A 496 22.43 8.63 1.37
C GLN A 496 21.69 8.49 0.04
N VAL A 497 20.83 9.47 -0.26
CA VAL A 497 20.22 9.61 -1.59
C VAL A 497 20.65 10.89 -2.24
N LEU A 498 20.88 10.77 -3.53
CA LEU A 498 21.16 11.90 -4.39
C LEU A 498 19.87 12.25 -5.13
N VAL A 499 19.27 13.39 -4.79
CA VAL A 499 18.21 13.99 -5.62
C VAL A 499 18.90 14.77 -6.72
N VAL A 500 18.86 14.26 -7.96
CA VAL A 500 19.59 14.82 -9.10
C VAL A 500 18.61 15.09 -10.25
N PRO A 501 18.31 16.37 -10.55
CA PRO A 501 17.44 16.73 -11.67
C PRO A 501 17.93 16.19 -13.02
N PRO A 502 17.01 15.92 -13.98
CA PRO A 502 17.39 15.57 -15.34
C PRO A 502 18.35 16.60 -15.97
N GLY A 503 19.44 16.13 -16.59
CA GLY A 503 20.42 16.99 -17.25
C GLY A 503 21.47 17.59 -16.32
N SER A 504 21.51 17.18 -15.05
CA SER A 504 22.44 17.67 -14.03
C SER A 504 23.30 16.56 -13.43
N GLY A 505 24.27 16.93 -12.59
CA GLY A 505 25.16 15.99 -11.92
C GLY A 505 25.09 16.07 -10.40
N GLY A 506 25.18 14.92 -9.74
CA GLY A 506 25.33 14.77 -8.30
C GLY A 506 26.70 14.21 -7.94
N ARG A 507 27.13 14.43 -6.70
CA ARG A 507 28.40 13.90 -6.18
C ARG A 507 28.26 13.45 -4.73
N VAL A 508 28.91 12.35 -4.39
CA VAL A 508 28.96 11.79 -3.03
C VAL A 508 30.35 11.25 -2.74
N SER A 509 30.79 11.38 -1.48
CA SER A 509 32.04 10.78 -1.02
C SER A 509 31.78 9.35 -0.51
N LEU A 510 32.44 8.37 -1.10
CA LEU A 510 32.48 6.98 -0.65
C LEU A 510 33.79 6.75 0.09
N MET A 511 33.72 6.34 1.36
CA MET A 511 34.87 5.90 2.12
C MET A 511 35.09 4.40 1.89
N VAL A 512 36.29 4.03 1.45
CA VAL A 512 36.71 2.63 1.26
C VAL A 512 37.83 2.33 2.24
N SER A 513 37.71 1.28 3.03
CA SER A 513 38.65 0.93 4.09
C SER A 513 38.93 -0.57 4.15
N SER A 514 40.04 -0.94 4.78
CA SER A 514 40.50 -2.32 4.91
C SER A 514 40.56 -2.74 6.38
N LEU A 515 40.06 -3.95 6.68
CA LEU A 515 40.31 -4.65 7.94
C LEU A 515 41.53 -5.59 7.87
N ALA A 516 42.16 -5.72 6.70
CA ALA A 516 43.32 -6.58 6.53
C ALA A 516 44.56 -5.97 7.19
N ASN A 517 45.45 -6.86 7.66
CA ASN A 517 46.80 -6.52 8.11
C ASN A 517 47.84 -6.53 6.96
N TYR A 518 47.39 -6.57 5.71
CA TYR A 518 48.20 -6.52 4.49
C TYR A 518 47.59 -5.53 3.49
N SER A 519 48.41 -5.07 2.53
CA SER A 519 47.98 -4.12 1.51
C SER A 519 47.02 -4.76 0.50
N LEU A 520 45.98 -4.03 0.11
CA LEU A 520 44.97 -4.45 -0.86
C LEU A 520 44.96 -3.51 -2.07
N GLY A 521 45.10 -4.06 -3.28
CA GLY A 521 44.78 -3.34 -4.51
C GLY A 521 43.27 -3.33 -4.73
N VAL A 522 42.64 -2.16 -4.77
CA VAL A 522 41.19 -1.98 -4.89
C VAL A 522 40.83 -1.36 -6.23
N SER A 523 39.78 -1.90 -6.87
CA SER A 523 39.14 -1.33 -8.05
C SER A 523 37.64 -1.17 -7.84
N LEU A 524 37.10 -0.04 -8.31
CA LEU A 524 35.69 0.31 -8.22
C LEU A 524 34.97 0.18 -9.58
N ASP A 525 33.76 -0.38 -9.54
CA ASP A 525 32.78 -0.40 -10.64
C ASP A 525 31.37 -0.12 -10.08
N SER A 526 30.40 0.09 -10.96
CA SER A 526 28.99 0.17 -10.61
C SER A 526 28.12 -0.67 -11.54
N THR A 527 26.94 -1.05 -11.06
CA THR A 527 25.89 -1.55 -11.95
C THR A 527 25.20 -0.40 -12.69
N ASP A 528 24.39 -0.73 -13.69
CA ASP A 528 23.33 0.19 -14.11
C ASP A 528 22.42 0.49 -12.92
N LEU A 529 21.89 1.72 -12.84
CA LEU A 529 20.84 2.06 -11.88
C LEU A 529 19.49 1.88 -12.57
N VAL A 530 18.69 0.97 -12.04
CA VAL A 530 17.39 0.61 -12.60
C VAL A 530 16.30 1.37 -11.85
N SER A 531 15.37 1.98 -12.59
CA SER A 531 14.22 2.64 -12.00
C SER A 531 13.32 1.62 -11.33
N TYR A 532 12.92 1.88 -10.10
CA TYR A 532 11.91 1.09 -9.41
C TYR A 532 10.52 1.36 -9.98
N MET A 533 9.72 0.31 -10.19
CA MET A 533 8.38 0.39 -10.82
C MET A 533 8.37 1.20 -12.13
N GLY A 534 9.49 1.23 -12.87
CA GLY A 534 9.65 1.96 -14.11
C GLY A 534 10.53 1.19 -15.10
N SER A 535 10.57 1.63 -16.35
CA SER A 535 11.46 1.06 -17.36
C SER A 535 12.71 1.91 -17.63
N GLY A 536 12.94 2.94 -16.81
CA GLY A 536 14.10 3.82 -16.92
C GLY A 536 15.37 3.12 -16.46
N VAL A 537 16.48 3.38 -17.14
CA VAL A 537 17.81 2.92 -16.73
C VAL A 537 18.80 4.08 -16.83
N VAL A 538 19.50 4.37 -15.74
CA VAL A 538 20.69 5.21 -15.77
C VAL A 538 21.88 4.27 -15.93
N ARG A 539 22.50 4.31 -17.11
CA ARG A 539 23.63 3.42 -17.45
C ARG A 539 24.82 3.67 -16.54
N LYS A 540 25.60 2.64 -16.24
CA LYS A 540 26.80 2.76 -15.40
C LYS A 540 27.84 3.74 -15.95
N THR A 541 27.83 4.02 -17.25
CA THR A 541 28.69 5.06 -17.89
C THR A 541 28.39 6.48 -17.42
N ALA A 542 27.23 6.70 -16.78
CA ALA A 542 26.89 7.95 -16.10
C ALA A 542 27.57 8.11 -14.74
N ILE A 543 28.21 7.07 -14.22
CA ILE A 543 28.85 7.03 -12.90
C ILE A 543 30.36 6.97 -13.11
N SER A 544 31.10 7.80 -12.38
CA SER A 544 32.56 7.81 -12.39
C SER A 544 33.14 7.95 -10.98
N PHE A 545 34.33 7.39 -10.80
CA PHE A 545 35.04 7.33 -9.52
C PHE A 545 36.36 8.08 -9.61
N SER A 546 36.67 8.89 -8.60
CA SER A 546 37.96 9.58 -8.50
C SER A 546 38.55 9.40 -7.10
N PRO A 547 39.59 8.56 -6.92
CA PRO A 547 40.17 7.63 -7.91
C PRO A 547 39.29 6.39 -8.16
N GLN A 548 39.42 5.75 -9.33
CA GLN A 548 38.73 4.48 -9.65
C GLN A 548 39.48 3.24 -9.13
N SER A 549 40.81 3.29 -9.10
CA SER A 549 41.66 2.24 -8.55
C SER A 549 42.75 2.83 -7.66
N PHE A 550 43.09 2.13 -6.59
CA PHE A 550 44.03 2.58 -5.56
C PHE A 550 44.51 1.41 -4.71
N SER A 551 45.58 1.62 -3.93
CA SER A 551 46.04 0.68 -2.91
C SER A 551 45.58 1.14 -1.53
N LEU A 552 45.09 0.20 -0.71
CA LEU A 552 44.85 0.39 0.72
C LEU A 552 45.96 -0.27 1.51
N GLU A 553 46.68 0.51 2.29
CA GLU A 553 47.59 0.00 3.31
C GLU A 553 46.85 -0.80 4.39
N PRO A 554 47.53 -1.63 5.19
CA PRO A 554 46.93 -2.32 6.34
C PRO A 554 46.13 -1.38 7.24
N GLY A 555 44.86 -1.69 7.50
CA GLY A 555 43.96 -0.81 8.28
C GLY A 555 43.63 0.55 7.63
N GLY A 556 44.10 0.79 6.40
CA GLY A 556 44.01 2.06 5.69
C GLY A 556 42.60 2.38 5.19
N ARG A 557 42.41 3.66 4.84
CA ARG A 557 41.17 4.19 4.27
C ARG A 557 41.44 5.22 3.18
N VAL A 558 40.60 5.24 2.15
CA VAL A 558 40.63 6.18 1.03
C VAL A 558 39.23 6.74 0.80
N SER A 559 39.14 8.06 0.67
CA SER A 559 37.90 8.73 0.27
C SER A 559 37.87 8.85 -1.25
N VAL A 560 36.81 8.33 -1.86
CA VAL A 560 36.58 8.35 -3.31
C VAL A 560 35.41 9.24 -3.62
N LEU A 561 35.57 10.16 -4.57
CA LEU A 561 34.47 10.96 -5.08
C LEU A 561 33.72 10.17 -6.16
N VAL A 562 32.45 9.89 -5.91
CA VAL A 562 31.52 9.29 -6.88
C VAL A 562 30.74 10.41 -7.54
N ASN A 563 30.88 10.57 -8.85
CA ASN A 563 30.12 11.53 -9.66
C ASN A 563 29.05 10.79 -10.47
N ILE A 564 27.84 11.32 -10.49
CA ILE A 564 26.70 10.76 -11.23
C ILE A 564 26.13 11.84 -12.13
N SER A 565 26.04 11.59 -13.43
CA SER A 565 25.45 12.51 -14.41
C SER A 565 24.11 11.97 -14.92
N ILE A 566 23.02 12.69 -14.70
CA ILE A 566 21.69 12.25 -15.14
C ILE A 566 21.38 12.83 -16.51
N PRO A 567 21.15 12.00 -17.56
CA PRO A 567 20.74 12.50 -18.86
C PRO A 567 19.46 13.35 -18.80
N SER A 568 19.35 14.38 -19.64
CA SER A 568 18.21 15.32 -19.65
C SER A 568 16.85 14.68 -19.98
N ARG A 569 16.86 13.51 -20.62
CA ARG A 569 15.65 12.75 -20.97
C ARG A 569 15.32 11.63 -19.98
N THR A 570 16.04 11.54 -18.86
CA THR A 570 15.77 10.52 -17.83
C THR A 570 14.40 10.78 -17.21
N PRO A 571 13.46 9.83 -17.24
CA PRO A 571 12.17 9.99 -16.60
C PRO A 571 12.31 10.20 -15.08
N PRO A 572 11.41 10.99 -14.46
CA PRO A 572 11.34 11.05 -13.01
C PRO A 572 11.16 9.66 -12.39
N GLY A 573 11.79 9.42 -11.24
CA GLY A 573 11.73 8.13 -10.56
C GLY A 573 12.89 7.90 -9.61
N THR A 574 12.84 6.77 -8.89
CA THR A 574 13.90 6.35 -7.98
C THR A 574 14.70 5.24 -8.64
N TYR A 575 15.98 5.50 -8.89
CA TYR A 575 16.91 4.60 -9.56
C TYR A 575 17.87 4.02 -8.53
N ALA A 576 18.07 2.71 -8.55
CA ALA A 576 18.98 2.06 -7.61
C ALA A 576 19.86 1.01 -8.29
N GLY A 577 21.04 0.82 -7.71
CA GLY A 577 22.04 -0.16 -8.13
C GLY A 577 23.13 -0.28 -7.08
N TYR A 578 24.27 -0.86 -7.45
CA TYR A 578 25.37 -1.10 -6.54
C TYR A 578 26.64 -0.40 -6.99
N ILE A 579 27.39 0.13 -6.04
CA ILE A 579 28.83 0.36 -6.21
C ILE A 579 29.57 -0.85 -5.66
N THR A 580 30.50 -1.37 -6.44
CA THR A 580 31.27 -2.57 -6.12
C THR A 580 32.74 -2.21 -5.97
N ALA A 581 33.33 -2.57 -4.83
CA ALA A 581 34.77 -2.61 -4.64
C ALA A 581 35.27 -4.06 -4.72
N SER A 582 36.35 -4.24 -5.47
CA SER A 582 36.96 -5.55 -5.68
C SER A 582 38.45 -5.52 -5.34
N SER A 583 38.94 -6.58 -4.70
CA SER A 583 40.36 -6.82 -4.44
C SER A 583 40.64 -8.32 -4.51
N GLY A 584 41.24 -8.78 -5.62
CA GLY A 584 41.36 -10.22 -5.89
C GLY A 584 39.99 -10.91 -5.94
N SER A 585 39.77 -11.90 -5.07
CA SER A 585 38.48 -12.59 -4.91
C SER A 585 37.50 -11.88 -3.97
N TYR A 586 37.94 -10.87 -3.23
CA TYR A 586 37.08 -10.14 -2.30
C TYR A 586 36.22 -9.12 -3.03
N ILE A 587 34.91 -9.15 -2.77
CA ILE A 587 33.95 -8.24 -3.38
C ILE A 587 33.06 -7.65 -2.29
N ALA A 588 33.09 -6.34 -2.15
CA ALA A 588 32.17 -5.59 -1.30
C ALA A 588 31.26 -4.72 -2.18
N ARG A 589 29.97 -4.68 -1.89
CA ARG A 589 28.96 -3.91 -2.61
C ARG A 589 28.27 -2.97 -1.65
N ILE A 590 27.86 -1.80 -2.11
CA ILE A 590 27.00 -0.92 -1.33
C ILE A 590 25.88 -0.40 -2.24
N PRO A 591 24.60 -0.49 -1.81
CA PRO A 591 23.51 0.13 -2.54
C PRO A 591 23.74 1.63 -2.73
N ILE A 592 23.39 2.13 -3.92
CA ILE A 592 23.27 3.55 -4.19
C ILE A 592 21.90 3.83 -4.79
N THR A 593 21.26 4.89 -4.32
CA THR A 593 19.95 5.32 -4.78
C THR A 593 20.01 6.78 -5.22
N VAL A 594 19.47 7.03 -6.42
CA VAL A 594 19.37 8.34 -7.04
C VAL A 594 17.91 8.61 -7.34
N VAL A 595 17.38 9.70 -6.82
CA VAL A 595 16.05 10.17 -7.17
C VAL A 595 16.18 11.21 -8.26
N VAL A 596 15.50 10.98 -9.37
CA VAL A 596 15.30 11.96 -10.43
C VAL A 596 13.94 12.62 -10.16
N PRO A 597 13.90 13.86 -9.62
CA PRO A 597 12.65 14.50 -9.27
C PRO A 597 11.87 14.91 -10.51
N ALA A 598 10.55 14.93 -10.36
CA ALA A 598 9.66 15.55 -11.32
C ALA A 598 9.73 17.07 -11.24
N SER A 599 9.41 17.75 -12.34
CA SER A 599 9.32 19.20 -12.40
C SER A 599 8.15 19.61 -13.28
N PHE A 600 7.43 20.66 -12.88
CA PHE A 600 6.37 21.21 -13.70
C PHE A 600 6.92 21.73 -15.02
N ARG A 601 6.23 21.40 -16.10
CA ARG A 601 6.36 22.09 -17.38
C ARG A 601 5.44 23.30 -17.35
N GLU A 602 6.03 24.47 -17.51
CA GLU A 602 5.28 25.72 -17.64
C GLU A 602 4.95 25.98 -19.10
N ASP A 603 3.70 26.34 -19.37
CA ASP A 603 3.26 26.85 -20.67
C ASP A 603 2.51 28.18 -20.52
N SER A 604 1.90 28.65 -21.61
CA SER A 604 1.20 29.92 -21.66
C SER A 604 -0.07 29.96 -20.80
N ILE A 605 -0.67 28.82 -20.47
CA ILE A 605 -1.98 28.73 -19.79
C ILE A 605 -1.88 28.14 -18.38
N GLY A 606 -0.78 27.49 -18.03
CA GLY A 606 -0.61 26.88 -16.71
C GLY A 606 0.70 26.14 -16.50
N TYR A 607 0.66 25.26 -15.51
CA TYR A 607 1.70 24.28 -15.18
C TYR A 607 1.12 22.89 -15.38
N SER A 608 1.89 21.99 -15.99
CA SER A 608 1.51 20.58 -16.15
C SER A 608 2.65 19.64 -15.81
N LEU A 609 2.32 18.47 -15.30
CA LEU A 609 3.24 17.39 -15.05
C LEU A 609 2.54 16.06 -15.36
N SER A 610 3.18 15.24 -16.19
CA SER A 610 2.79 13.84 -16.41
C SER A 610 3.83 12.92 -15.78
N LEU A 611 3.36 11.97 -14.98
CA LEU A 611 4.17 10.96 -14.32
C LEU A 611 3.74 9.58 -14.80
N LEU A 612 4.67 8.84 -15.40
CA LEU A 612 4.42 7.46 -15.80
C LEU A 612 4.93 6.52 -14.69
N THR A 613 4.06 5.64 -14.21
CA THR A 613 4.40 4.61 -13.22
C THR A 613 3.80 3.28 -13.62
N TYR A 614 4.38 2.20 -13.08
CA TYR A 614 3.77 0.88 -13.11
C TYR A 614 3.08 0.62 -11.78
N ILE A 615 2.00 -0.14 -11.81
CA ILE A 615 1.24 -0.55 -10.63
C ILE A 615 1.26 -2.07 -10.63
N GLY A 616 1.72 -2.63 -9.51
CA GLY A 616 1.75 -4.07 -9.27
C GLY A 616 0.38 -4.59 -8.83
N ALA A 617 0.36 -5.88 -8.47
CA ALA A 617 -0.81 -6.53 -7.91
C ALA A 617 -0.60 -6.72 -6.40
N GLY A 618 -1.47 -6.13 -5.55
CA GLY A 618 -1.36 -6.25 -4.09
C GLY A 618 -2.40 -5.41 -3.32
N PRO A 619 -2.49 -5.49 -1.98
CA PRO A 619 -3.24 -4.56 -1.13
C PRO A 619 -2.80 -3.09 -1.38
N PRO A 620 -3.60 -2.05 -1.02
CA PRO A 620 -3.54 -0.73 -1.67
C PRO A 620 -2.11 -0.28 -1.93
N GLU A 621 -1.79 -0.11 -3.21
CA GLU A 621 -0.46 0.27 -3.61
C GLU A 621 -0.26 1.75 -3.38
N TRP A 622 0.94 2.11 -2.95
CA TRP A 622 1.32 3.49 -2.76
C TRP A 622 2.36 3.86 -3.80
N VAL A 623 2.06 4.85 -4.62
CA VAL A 623 3.04 5.39 -5.56
C VAL A 623 3.51 6.73 -5.03
N THR A 624 4.81 6.87 -4.80
CA THR A 624 5.38 8.14 -4.34
C THR A 624 6.25 8.78 -5.41
N PHE A 625 6.14 10.10 -5.53
CA PHE A 625 7.01 10.92 -6.36
C PHE A 625 7.60 12.07 -5.57
N ARG A 626 8.84 12.42 -5.90
CA ARG A 626 9.46 13.67 -5.49
C ARG A 626 9.26 14.72 -6.55
N LEU A 627 8.67 15.82 -6.15
CA LEU A 627 8.38 16.96 -7.00
C LEU A 627 9.17 18.16 -6.50
N LEU A 628 9.98 18.73 -7.39
CA LEU A 628 10.69 19.96 -7.09
C LEU A 628 9.89 21.16 -7.60
N ALA A 629 9.33 21.96 -6.68
CA ALA A 629 8.72 23.23 -7.02
C ALA A 629 9.78 24.33 -6.95
N SER A 630 10.19 24.84 -8.11
CA SER A 630 11.20 25.91 -8.22
C SER A 630 10.71 27.25 -7.66
N GLN A 631 9.39 27.49 -7.70
CA GLN A 631 8.70 28.63 -7.11
C GLN A 631 7.32 28.20 -6.56
N PRO A 632 6.73 28.94 -5.61
CA PRO A 632 5.37 28.68 -5.14
C PRO A 632 4.33 28.78 -6.26
N ILE A 633 3.46 27.78 -6.39
CA ILE A 633 2.29 27.77 -7.28
C ILE A 633 1.06 27.94 -6.39
N GLN A 634 0.50 29.15 -6.37
CA GLN A 634 -0.68 29.49 -5.55
C GLN A 634 -2.00 29.08 -6.20
N ASP A 635 -1.96 28.59 -7.44
CA ASP A 635 -3.12 28.06 -8.14
C ASP A 635 -3.49 26.65 -7.64
N LEU A 636 -4.79 26.35 -7.65
CA LEU A 636 -5.31 25.02 -7.31
C LEU A 636 -4.88 24.02 -8.38
N ALA A 637 -4.02 23.07 -8.01
CA ALA A 637 -3.67 21.97 -8.87
C ALA A 637 -4.79 20.91 -8.88
N LEU A 638 -5.24 20.57 -10.09
CA LEU A 638 -6.16 19.49 -10.39
C LEU A 638 -5.36 18.26 -10.79
N ILE A 639 -5.73 17.13 -10.20
CA ILE A 639 -5.19 15.81 -10.53
C ILE A 639 -6.18 15.19 -11.50
N SER A 640 -5.78 15.01 -12.77
CA SER A 640 -6.67 14.54 -13.83
C SER A 640 -6.19 13.21 -14.42
N SER A 641 -7.05 12.20 -14.24
CA SER A 641 -7.12 10.89 -14.91
C SER A 641 -5.91 9.94 -14.88
N TYR A 642 -6.28 8.65 -14.96
CA TYR A 642 -5.53 7.41 -15.04
C TYR A 642 -5.98 6.72 -16.34
N SER A 643 -5.09 6.20 -17.19
CA SER A 643 -5.50 5.79 -18.55
C SER A 643 -6.15 4.40 -18.68
N GLU A 644 -6.12 3.48 -17.70
CA GLU A 644 -6.73 2.13 -17.83
C GLU A 644 -7.32 1.50 -16.52
N GLY A 645 -7.88 2.28 -15.58
CA GLY A 645 -8.20 1.80 -14.21
C GLY A 645 -8.71 2.88 -13.24
N PRO A 646 -9.07 2.53 -11.99
CA PRO A 646 -9.73 3.43 -11.05
C PRO A 646 -8.82 4.60 -10.61
N LEU A 647 -9.42 5.77 -10.36
CA LEU A 647 -8.73 6.94 -9.79
C LEU A 647 -8.04 6.58 -8.47
N PRO A 648 -6.92 7.25 -8.11
CA PRO A 648 -6.34 7.11 -6.78
C PRO A 648 -7.41 7.42 -5.73
N LEU A 649 -7.50 6.56 -4.71
CA LEU A 649 -8.45 6.70 -3.61
C LEU A 649 -8.18 7.97 -2.80
N ALA A 650 -6.90 8.31 -2.65
CA ALA A 650 -6.43 9.46 -1.92
C ALA A 650 -5.08 9.94 -2.47
N VAL A 651 -4.83 11.25 -2.35
CA VAL A 651 -3.52 11.85 -2.58
C VAL A 651 -3.05 12.50 -1.31
N TYR A 652 -1.86 12.11 -0.88
CA TYR A 652 -1.17 12.68 0.25
C TYR A 652 0.03 13.48 -0.24
N MET A 653 0.35 14.55 0.46
CA MET A 653 1.48 15.41 0.14
C MET A 653 2.20 15.81 1.42
N ILE A 654 3.53 15.67 1.40
CA ILE A 654 4.43 16.23 2.40
C ILE A 654 5.07 17.47 1.77
N THR A 655 4.89 18.63 2.41
CA THR A 655 5.46 19.90 1.95
C THR A 655 6.96 20.02 2.29
N PRO A 656 7.70 20.98 1.70
CA PRO A 656 9.07 21.28 2.10
C PRO A 656 9.24 21.56 3.60
N SER A 657 8.25 22.21 4.22
CA SER A 657 8.16 22.45 5.66
C SER A 657 7.68 21.24 6.48
N ASN A 658 7.61 20.05 5.88
CA ASN A 658 7.22 18.80 6.50
C ASN A 658 5.75 18.75 6.98
N ARG A 659 4.85 19.52 6.36
CA ARG A 659 3.42 19.48 6.64
C ARG A 659 2.76 18.39 5.80
N PHE A 660 1.84 17.64 6.41
CA PHE A 660 1.07 16.61 5.71
C PHE A 660 -0.26 17.20 5.23
N ILE A 661 -0.58 16.98 3.96
CA ILE A 661 -1.83 17.41 3.32
C ILE A 661 -2.46 16.16 2.72
N SER A 662 -3.74 15.91 3.03
CA SER A 662 -4.54 14.86 2.40
C SER A 662 -5.61 15.53 1.55
N SER A 663 -5.72 15.15 0.29
CA SER A 663 -6.76 15.66 -0.60
C SER A 663 -7.13 14.65 -1.69
N VAL A 664 -8.40 14.66 -2.10
CA VAL A 664 -8.89 13.99 -3.32
C VAL A 664 -8.88 14.94 -4.54
N SER A 665 -8.81 16.26 -4.33
CA SER A 665 -8.68 17.28 -5.38
C SER A 665 -8.32 18.67 -4.82
N GLY A 666 -7.51 19.46 -5.55
CA GLY A 666 -7.20 20.85 -5.21
C GLY A 666 -6.05 20.99 -4.20
N ILE A 667 -4.82 20.83 -4.67
CA ILE A 667 -3.61 21.04 -3.85
C ILE A 667 -2.88 22.29 -4.32
N THR A 668 -2.34 23.10 -3.40
CA THR A 668 -1.52 24.27 -3.72
C THR A 668 -0.07 24.03 -3.33
N PHE A 669 0.86 24.37 -4.22
CA PHE A 669 2.30 24.26 -3.96
C PHE A 669 2.80 25.59 -3.39
N SER A 670 2.36 25.94 -2.18
CA SER A 670 2.58 27.26 -1.56
C SER A 670 4.02 27.56 -1.13
N GLU A 671 4.89 26.56 -1.09
CA GLU A 671 6.29 26.65 -0.69
C GLU A 671 7.24 26.30 -1.84
N ARG A 672 8.40 26.95 -1.87
CA ARG A 672 9.51 26.53 -2.73
C ARG A 672 10.22 25.34 -2.07
N GLY A 673 10.54 24.32 -2.86
CA GLY A 673 11.32 23.17 -2.40
C GLY A 673 10.77 21.85 -2.89
N GLU A 674 11.19 20.79 -2.20
CA GLU A 674 10.81 19.43 -2.51
C GLU A 674 9.51 19.03 -1.81
N TYR A 675 8.59 18.47 -2.59
CA TYR A 675 7.36 17.86 -2.13
C TYR A 675 7.46 16.35 -2.34
N ILE A 676 6.91 15.59 -1.39
CA ILE A 676 6.71 14.15 -1.53
C ILE A 676 5.22 13.93 -1.73
N ILE A 677 4.82 13.43 -2.90
CA ILE A 677 3.42 13.17 -3.24
C ILE A 677 3.20 11.66 -3.24
N VAL A 678 2.24 11.19 -2.46
CA VAL A 678 1.88 9.77 -2.35
C VAL A 678 0.46 9.58 -2.88
N PHE A 679 0.31 8.68 -3.85
CA PHE A 679 -0.98 8.27 -4.39
C PHE A 679 -1.35 6.90 -3.82
N GLU A 680 -2.54 6.80 -3.22
CA GLU A 680 -3.11 5.51 -2.82
C GLU A 680 -3.94 4.95 -3.98
N VAL A 681 -3.56 3.78 -4.49
CA VAL A 681 -4.22 3.13 -5.62
C VAL A 681 -4.99 1.90 -5.11
N PRO A 682 -6.27 1.72 -5.48
CA PRO A 682 -7.04 0.55 -5.06
C PRO A 682 -6.43 -0.74 -5.62
N GLY A 683 -5.86 -1.54 -4.72
CA GLY A 683 -5.05 -2.71 -5.06
C GLY A 683 -5.80 -3.94 -5.58
N TYR A 684 -7.13 -4.01 -5.41
CA TYR A 684 -7.92 -5.21 -5.73
C TYR A 684 -8.16 -5.46 -7.23
N PHE A 685 -7.82 -4.52 -8.13
CA PHE A 685 -8.22 -4.59 -9.54
C PHE A 685 -7.09 -4.45 -10.58
N ALA A 686 -5.82 -4.36 -10.17
CA ALA A 686 -4.74 -4.12 -11.12
C ALA A 686 -4.14 -5.43 -11.68
N PHE A 687 -4.48 -5.72 -12.95
CA PHE A 687 -3.57 -6.44 -13.83
C PHE A 687 -2.27 -5.61 -13.99
N LEU A 688 -1.13 -6.27 -14.26
CA LEU A 688 0.14 -5.59 -14.63
C LEU A 688 -0.14 -4.48 -15.66
N GLY A 689 -0.03 -3.22 -15.25
CA GLY A 689 -0.49 -2.08 -16.05
C GLY A 689 0.33 -0.82 -15.83
N ARG A 690 0.32 0.06 -16.84
CA ARG A 690 0.94 1.39 -16.77
C ARG A 690 -0.12 2.42 -16.41
N ALA A 691 0.22 3.33 -15.50
CA ALA A 691 -0.60 4.49 -15.17
C ALA A 691 0.15 5.78 -15.47
N GLU A 692 -0.54 6.71 -16.14
CA GLU A 692 -0.10 8.09 -16.28
C GLU A 692 -0.90 8.96 -15.31
N ILE A 693 -0.20 9.70 -14.45
CA ILE A 693 -0.78 10.64 -13.50
C ILE A 693 -0.47 12.05 -13.99
N SER A 694 -1.52 12.83 -14.29
CA SER A 694 -1.38 14.22 -14.71
C SER A 694 -1.78 15.19 -13.59
N ILE A 695 -0.88 16.12 -13.28
CA ILE A 695 -1.13 17.25 -12.36
C ILE A 695 -1.12 18.52 -13.21
N SER A 696 -2.20 19.30 -13.15
CA SER A 696 -2.30 20.58 -13.87
C SER A 696 -2.74 21.70 -12.95
N ALA A 697 -2.16 22.90 -13.09
CA ALA A 697 -2.59 24.10 -12.37
C ALA A 697 -2.73 25.24 -13.38
N MET A 698 -3.95 25.76 -13.55
CA MET A 698 -4.22 26.91 -14.43
C MET A 698 -3.83 28.21 -13.73
N LYS A 699 -3.24 29.16 -14.45
CA LYS A 699 -2.88 30.49 -13.92
C LYS A 699 -4.16 31.34 -13.70
N ILE A 700 -4.76 31.29 -12.50
CA ILE A 700 -6.03 31.98 -12.19
C ILE A 700 -5.84 33.51 -12.10
N SER A 701 -4.61 33.98 -11.83
CA SER A 701 -4.30 35.41 -11.66
C SER A 701 -4.57 36.29 -12.89
N GLN A 702 -4.63 35.73 -14.11
CA GLN A 702 -5.04 36.49 -15.31
C GLN A 702 -6.57 36.60 -15.50
N GLY A 703 -7.35 35.70 -14.90
CA GLY A 703 -8.82 35.78 -14.95
C GLY A 703 -9.36 36.99 -14.17
N LEU A 704 -8.72 37.35 -13.05
CA LEU A 704 -9.11 38.50 -12.24
C LEU A 704 -8.84 39.85 -12.93
N SER A 705 -7.81 39.98 -13.77
CA SER A 705 -7.60 41.20 -14.57
C SER A 705 -8.69 41.40 -15.62
N GLN A 706 -9.25 40.31 -16.17
CA GLN A 706 -10.38 40.36 -17.10
C GLN A 706 -11.69 40.73 -16.38
N ILE A 707 -11.91 40.24 -15.16
CA ILE A 707 -13.05 40.64 -14.32
C ILE A 707 -12.95 42.12 -13.90
N GLY A 708 -11.73 42.61 -13.60
CA GLY A 708 -11.48 44.03 -13.34
C GLY A 708 -11.86 44.92 -14.54
N GLY A 709 -11.57 44.48 -15.76
CA GLY A 709 -12.00 45.16 -16.99
C GLY A 709 -13.52 45.16 -17.21
N ILE A 710 -14.20 44.07 -16.84
CA ILE A 710 -15.67 43.95 -16.90
C ILE A 710 -16.34 44.85 -15.85
N ALA A 711 -15.77 44.97 -14.64
CA ALA A 711 -16.27 45.86 -13.59
C ALA A 711 -16.17 47.35 -13.99
N ALA A 712 -15.12 47.75 -14.69
CA ALA A 712 -14.98 49.11 -15.22
C ALA A 712 -16.03 49.40 -16.31
N ASN A 713 -16.29 48.45 -17.22
CA ASN A 713 -17.34 48.56 -18.23
C ASN A 713 -18.75 48.63 -17.61
N ILE A 714 -19.00 47.90 -16.53
CA ILE A 714 -20.27 47.97 -15.78
C ILE A 714 -20.44 49.35 -15.11
N SER A 715 -19.37 49.99 -14.61
CA SER A 715 -19.47 51.37 -14.09
C SER A 715 -19.79 52.40 -15.18
N SER A 716 -19.27 52.21 -16.40
CA SER A 716 -19.58 53.06 -17.56
C SER A 716 -21.05 52.92 -17.95
N ILE A 717 -21.54 51.68 -18.04
CA ILE A 717 -22.95 51.38 -18.34
C ILE A 717 -23.90 51.94 -17.27
N ARG A 718 -23.47 51.94 -15.99
CA ARG A 718 -24.23 52.55 -14.89
C ARG A 718 -24.29 54.09 -14.99
N GLY A 719 -23.23 54.72 -15.50
CA GLY A 719 -23.21 56.14 -15.83
C GLY A 719 -24.20 56.49 -16.96
N ASP A 720 -24.19 55.70 -18.03
CA ASP A 720 -25.09 55.87 -19.18
C ASP A 720 -26.57 55.65 -18.79
N LEU A 721 -26.86 54.67 -17.92
CA LEU A 721 -28.18 54.46 -17.34
C LEU A 721 -28.66 55.63 -16.46
N GLY A 722 -27.75 56.35 -15.79
CA GLY A 722 -28.07 57.57 -15.04
C GLY A 722 -28.52 58.73 -15.93
N ILE A 723 -27.94 58.84 -17.13
CA ILE A 723 -28.32 59.82 -18.15
C ILE A 723 -29.70 59.47 -18.75
N VAL A 724 -29.97 58.18 -18.97
CA VAL A 724 -31.30 57.70 -19.42
C VAL A 724 -32.38 57.92 -18.35
N ASN A 725 -32.06 57.70 -17.07
CA ASN A 725 -33.00 57.85 -15.96
C ASN A 725 -33.39 59.33 -15.70
N SER A 726 -32.45 60.26 -15.88
CA SER A 726 -32.74 61.70 -15.80
C SER A 726 -33.60 62.19 -16.99
N SER A 727 -33.40 61.61 -18.19
CA SER A 727 -34.26 61.83 -19.36
C SER A 727 -35.68 61.28 -19.16
N LEU A 728 -35.82 60.09 -18.57
CA LEU A 728 -37.13 59.52 -18.22
C LEU A 728 -37.85 60.32 -17.15
N SER A 729 -37.14 60.79 -16.11
CA SER A 729 -37.72 61.62 -15.05
C SER A 729 -38.27 62.95 -15.57
N ARG A 730 -37.61 63.55 -16.57
CA ARG A 730 -38.10 64.75 -17.26
C ARG A 730 -39.35 64.48 -18.11
N ARG A 731 -39.46 63.29 -18.71
CA ARG A 731 -40.66 62.83 -19.44
C ARG A 731 -41.82 62.49 -18.49
N ILE A 732 -41.52 61.97 -17.30
CA ILE A 732 -42.50 61.68 -16.24
C ILE A 732 -43.09 62.95 -15.64
N SER A 733 -42.28 64.00 -15.41
CA SER A 733 -42.77 65.32 -14.97
C SER A 733 -43.72 65.99 -15.97
N ILE A 734 -43.51 65.79 -17.28
CA ILE A 734 -44.44 66.24 -18.33
C ILE A 734 -45.73 65.39 -18.33
N LEU A 735 -45.63 64.10 -18.00
CA LEU A 735 -46.77 63.19 -17.85
C LEU A 735 -47.61 63.50 -16.59
N GLU A 736 -46.99 63.92 -15.50
CA GLU A 736 -47.67 64.31 -14.25
C GLU A 736 -48.49 65.60 -14.42
N ALA A 737 -48.01 66.56 -15.23
CA ALA A 737 -48.77 67.73 -15.64
C ALA A 737 -50.00 67.36 -16.50
N ASN A 738 -49.87 66.35 -17.37
CA ASN A 738 -50.99 65.82 -18.16
C ASN A 738 -51.98 65.01 -17.30
N VAL A 739 -51.50 64.31 -16.27
CA VAL A 739 -52.31 63.56 -15.30
C VAL A 739 -53.09 64.50 -14.37
N SER A 740 -52.57 65.68 -14.02
CA SER A 740 -53.32 66.72 -13.30
C SER A 740 -54.52 67.28 -14.10
N SER A 741 -54.47 67.24 -15.43
CA SER A 741 -55.59 67.58 -16.33
C SER A 741 -56.61 66.43 -16.47
N ILE A 742 -56.16 65.17 -16.26
CA ILE A 742 -57.04 63.99 -16.22
C ILE A 742 -57.80 63.93 -14.88
N PHE A 743 -57.22 64.42 -13.78
CA PHE A 743 -57.88 64.44 -12.47
C PHE A 743 -59.06 65.41 -12.36
N SER A 744 -59.12 66.50 -13.14
CA SER A 744 -60.33 67.33 -13.27
C SER A 744 -61.43 66.66 -14.11
N GLY A 745 -61.07 65.76 -15.03
CA GLY A 745 -62.01 64.86 -15.73
C GLY A 745 -62.52 63.69 -14.87
N LEU A 746 -61.73 63.24 -13.89
CA LEU A 746 -62.11 62.14 -12.99
C LEU A 746 -63.19 62.51 -11.95
N ASP A 747 -63.39 63.79 -11.62
CA ASP A 747 -64.51 64.22 -10.76
C ASP A 747 -65.88 64.14 -11.45
N VAL A 748 -65.92 64.25 -12.79
CA VAL A 748 -67.12 64.02 -13.61
C VAL A 748 -67.44 62.52 -13.70
N VAL A 749 -66.40 61.67 -13.79
CA VAL A 749 -66.53 60.20 -13.76
C VAL A 749 -66.92 59.71 -12.35
N ARG A 750 -66.42 60.33 -11.28
CA ARG A 750 -66.74 59.99 -9.88
C ARG A 750 -68.23 60.20 -9.53
N ASN A 751 -68.89 61.19 -10.15
CA ASN A 751 -70.35 61.36 -10.04
C ASN A 751 -71.15 60.32 -10.84
N SER A 752 -70.61 59.85 -11.97
CA SER A 752 -71.17 58.72 -12.72
C SER A 752 -71.01 57.38 -11.96
N ILE A 753 -69.93 57.22 -11.19
CA ILE A 753 -69.66 56.07 -10.32
C ILE A 753 -70.61 56.01 -9.10
N ARG A 754 -71.11 57.14 -8.57
CA ARG A 754 -72.15 57.13 -7.52
C ARG A 754 -73.49 56.57 -8.02
N ASN A 755 -73.88 56.88 -9.25
CA ASN A 755 -75.08 56.30 -9.89
C ASN A 755 -74.88 54.82 -10.24
N LEU A 756 -73.66 54.42 -10.61
CA LEU A 756 -73.26 53.02 -10.76
C LEU A 756 -73.23 52.26 -9.43
N SER A 757 -72.97 52.92 -8.29
CA SER A 757 -73.00 52.27 -6.96
C SER A 757 -74.41 51.89 -6.49
N MET A 758 -75.46 52.59 -6.95
CA MET A 758 -76.85 52.16 -6.77
C MET A 758 -77.19 50.95 -7.66
N GLY A 759 -76.59 50.87 -8.85
CA GLY A 759 -76.61 49.65 -9.67
C GLY A 759 -75.79 48.50 -9.06
N LEU A 760 -74.71 48.81 -8.35
CA LEU A 760 -73.83 47.84 -7.68
C LEU A 760 -74.50 47.16 -6.48
N ALA A 761 -75.50 47.80 -5.83
CA ALA A 761 -76.33 47.15 -4.81
C ALA A 761 -77.27 46.07 -5.41
N SER A 762 -77.77 46.28 -6.64
CA SER A 762 -78.49 45.25 -7.41
C SER A 762 -77.53 44.13 -7.86
N SER A 763 -76.31 44.48 -8.29
CA SER A 763 -75.27 43.51 -8.63
C SER A 763 -74.74 42.75 -7.41
N GLN A 764 -74.81 43.27 -6.18
CA GLN A 764 -74.47 42.54 -4.96
C GLN A 764 -75.45 41.39 -4.66
N GLN A 765 -76.72 41.51 -5.05
CA GLN A 765 -77.69 40.42 -5.03
C GLN A 765 -77.36 39.35 -6.11
N GLN A 766 -76.80 39.76 -7.24
CA GLN A 766 -76.26 38.86 -8.27
C GLN A 766 -74.91 38.24 -7.89
N ILE A 767 -74.06 38.91 -7.10
CA ILE A 767 -72.78 38.41 -6.57
C ILE A 767 -73.00 37.37 -5.45
N SER A 768 -74.12 37.41 -4.72
CA SER A 768 -74.55 36.31 -3.84
C SER A 768 -74.91 35.02 -4.61
N ILE A 769 -75.45 35.16 -5.83
CA ILE A 769 -75.69 34.04 -6.76
C ILE A 769 -74.36 33.59 -7.38
N LEU A 770 -73.46 34.52 -7.72
CA LEU A 770 -72.12 34.22 -8.21
C LEU A 770 -71.23 33.53 -7.16
N GLY A 771 -71.42 33.80 -5.86
CA GLY A 771 -70.75 33.11 -4.76
C GLY A 771 -71.12 31.63 -4.64
N ARG A 772 -72.38 31.27 -4.97
CA ARG A 772 -72.79 29.87 -5.14
C ARG A 772 -72.11 29.24 -6.36
N ASN A 773 -72.08 29.95 -7.49
CA ASN A 773 -71.39 29.49 -8.70
C ASN A 773 -69.86 29.35 -8.53
N ILE A 774 -69.21 30.15 -7.67
CA ILE A 774 -67.77 30.05 -7.34
C ILE A 774 -67.50 28.87 -6.39
N THR A 775 -68.45 28.50 -5.54
CA THR A 775 -68.38 27.27 -4.75
C THR A 775 -68.52 26.04 -5.65
N ASP A 776 -69.40 26.10 -6.66
CA ASP A 776 -69.53 25.07 -7.70
C ASP A 776 -68.31 25.03 -8.65
N LEU A 777 -67.66 26.17 -8.90
CA LEU A 777 -66.41 26.25 -9.67
C LEU A 777 -65.22 25.66 -8.88
N SER A 778 -65.19 25.85 -7.56
CA SER A 778 -64.25 25.19 -6.64
C SER A 778 -64.44 23.67 -6.64
N ALA A 779 -65.69 23.19 -6.59
CA ALA A 779 -66.00 21.78 -6.78
C ALA A 779 -65.57 21.27 -8.18
N SER A 780 -65.79 22.07 -9.22
CA SER A 780 -65.37 21.77 -10.60
C SER A 780 -63.84 21.74 -10.77
N LEU A 781 -63.09 22.61 -10.08
CA LEU A 781 -61.62 22.62 -10.05
C LEU A 781 -61.05 21.45 -9.24
N SER A 782 -61.74 21.02 -8.19
CA SER A 782 -61.39 19.79 -7.46
C SER A 782 -61.67 18.53 -8.30
N SER A 783 -62.76 18.52 -9.08
CA SER A 783 -63.07 17.50 -10.07
C SER A 783 -62.09 17.50 -11.25
N LEU A 784 -61.61 18.68 -11.68
CA LEU A 784 -60.55 18.82 -12.68
C LEU A 784 -59.21 18.27 -12.15
N ARG A 785 -58.90 18.50 -10.86
CA ARG A 785 -57.72 17.92 -10.20
C ARG A 785 -57.81 16.39 -10.10
N SER A 786 -58.98 15.84 -9.76
CA SER A 786 -59.25 14.40 -9.81
C SER A 786 -59.13 13.85 -11.23
N SER A 787 -59.73 14.53 -12.21
CA SER A 787 -59.67 14.16 -13.64
C SER A 787 -58.25 14.23 -14.20
N PHE A 788 -57.42 15.16 -13.70
CA PHE A 788 -56.00 15.25 -14.06
C PHE A 788 -55.18 14.13 -13.40
N GLN A 789 -55.49 13.73 -12.17
CA GLN A 789 -54.90 12.55 -11.53
C GLN A 789 -55.34 11.25 -12.22
N ASP A 790 -56.60 11.13 -12.65
CA ASP A 790 -57.11 10.02 -13.46
C ASP A 790 -56.50 10.01 -14.86
N PHE A 791 -56.27 11.18 -15.46
CA PHE A 791 -55.54 11.33 -16.72
C PHE A 791 -54.09 10.87 -16.57
N MET A 792 -53.38 11.29 -15.53
CA MET A 792 -52.02 10.82 -15.24
C MET A 792 -51.99 9.31 -14.98
N GLY A 793 -52.95 8.75 -14.23
CA GLY A 793 -53.09 7.30 -14.05
C GLY A 793 -53.49 6.56 -15.33
N SER A 794 -54.22 7.20 -16.26
CA SER A 794 -54.52 6.69 -17.60
C SER A 794 -53.29 6.72 -18.51
N VAL A 795 -52.43 7.74 -18.39
CA VAL A 795 -51.13 7.82 -19.07
C VAL A 795 -50.17 6.75 -18.55
N GLU A 796 -50.08 6.54 -17.23
CA GLU A 796 -49.30 5.45 -16.64
C GLU A 796 -49.83 4.07 -17.07
N ARG A 797 -51.15 3.86 -17.08
CA ARG A 797 -51.76 2.63 -17.63
C ARG A 797 -51.49 2.47 -19.13
N ARG A 798 -51.59 3.52 -19.94
CA ARG A 798 -51.26 3.47 -21.37
C ARG A 798 -49.78 3.20 -21.63
N LEU A 799 -48.87 3.73 -20.81
CA LEU A 799 -47.44 3.44 -20.88
C LEU A 799 -47.12 2.00 -20.43
N SER A 800 -47.84 1.50 -19.41
CA SER A 800 -47.81 0.08 -19.02
C SER A 800 -48.36 -0.82 -20.14
N ASP A 801 -49.48 -0.45 -20.74
CA ASP A 801 -50.11 -1.16 -21.87
C ASP A 801 -49.22 -1.14 -23.12
N LEU A 802 -48.52 -0.02 -23.36
CA LEU A 802 -47.45 0.09 -24.37
C LEU A 802 -46.28 -0.84 -24.04
N GLY A 803 -45.90 -0.93 -22.76
CA GLY A 803 -44.88 -1.87 -22.28
C GLY A 803 -45.26 -3.33 -22.50
N THR A 804 -46.50 -3.72 -22.19
CA THR A 804 -47.02 -5.06 -22.50
C THR A 804 -47.19 -5.30 -24.01
N SER A 805 -47.60 -4.30 -24.79
CA SER A 805 -47.68 -4.41 -26.26
C SER A 805 -46.31 -4.53 -26.91
N LEU A 806 -45.30 -3.81 -26.41
CA LEU A 806 -43.92 -3.90 -26.87
C LEU A 806 -43.29 -5.24 -26.45
N SER A 807 -43.58 -5.72 -25.24
CA SER A 807 -43.21 -7.08 -24.80
C SER A 807 -43.89 -8.16 -25.65
N GLY A 808 -45.15 -7.96 -26.03
CA GLY A 808 -45.89 -8.82 -26.95
C GLY A 808 -45.33 -8.77 -28.38
N ALA A 809 -44.92 -7.59 -28.87
CA ALA A 809 -44.25 -7.44 -30.15
C ALA A 809 -42.87 -8.12 -30.16
N ILE A 810 -42.10 -8.04 -29.07
CA ILE A 810 -40.83 -8.75 -28.90
C ILE A 810 -41.05 -10.27 -28.85
N ALA A 811 -42.10 -10.74 -28.15
CA ALA A 811 -42.48 -12.15 -28.15
C ALA A 811 -42.92 -12.64 -29.54
N ASN A 812 -43.69 -11.85 -30.27
CA ASN A 812 -44.11 -12.15 -31.65
C ASN A 812 -42.93 -12.14 -32.62
N ILE A 813 -41.96 -11.22 -32.49
CA ILE A 813 -40.71 -11.21 -33.28
C ILE A 813 -39.86 -12.43 -32.95
N THR A 814 -39.82 -12.86 -31.68
CA THR A 814 -39.12 -14.08 -31.25
C THR A 814 -39.81 -15.34 -31.80
N ALA A 815 -41.15 -15.37 -31.82
CA ALA A 815 -41.93 -16.45 -32.44
C ALA A 815 -41.75 -16.47 -33.97
N LEU A 816 -41.79 -15.32 -34.65
CA LEU A 816 -41.50 -15.18 -36.09
C LEU A 816 -40.08 -15.63 -36.44
N ARG A 817 -39.09 -15.35 -35.58
CA ARG A 817 -37.72 -15.86 -35.73
C ARG A 817 -37.68 -17.38 -35.59
N GLY A 818 -38.45 -17.95 -34.66
CA GLY A 818 -38.65 -19.39 -34.53
C GLY A 818 -39.33 -20.02 -35.75
N ASP A 819 -40.36 -19.39 -36.28
CA ASP A 819 -41.08 -19.83 -37.50
C ASP A 819 -40.20 -19.75 -38.74
N LEU A 820 -39.40 -18.68 -38.88
CA LEU A 820 -38.43 -18.53 -39.96
C LEU A 820 -37.34 -19.61 -39.90
N THR A 821 -36.91 -20.00 -38.69
CA THR A 821 -35.94 -21.09 -38.47
C THR A 821 -36.55 -22.44 -38.84
N ARG A 822 -37.81 -22.70 -38.47
CA ARG A 822 -38.56 -23.90 -38.86
C ARG A 822 -38.83 -23.97 -40.37
N PHE A 823 -39.14 -22.83 -40.99
CA PHE A 823 -39.29 -22.70 -42.43
C PHE A 823 -37.96 -22.98 -43.17
N GLN A 824 -36.83 -22.45 -42.67
CA GLN A 824 -35.51 -22.78 -43.21
C GLN A 824 -35.17 -24.28 -43.08
N GLN A 825 -35.49 -24.93 -41.95
CA GLN A 825 -35.31 -26.37 -41.80
C GLN A 825 -36.20 -27.19 -42.75
N SER A 826 -37.47 -26.79 -42.91
CA SER A 826 -38.40 -27.44 -43.87
C SER A 826 -37.94 -27.25 -45.31
N MET A 827 -37.47 -26.05 -45.69
CA MET A 827 -36.85 -25.79 -46.99
C MET A 827 -35.61 -26.68 -47.21
N ASN A 828 -34.73 -26.82 -46.22
CA ASN A 828 -33.54 -27.67 -46.32
C ASN A 828 -33.90 -29.17 -46.42
N GLN A 829 -34.96 -29.62 -45.74
CA GLN A 829 -35.48 -30.98 -45.90
C GLN A 829 -36.09 -31.21 -47.28
N THR A 830 -36.86 -30.25 -47.81
CA THR A 830 -37.41 -30.31 -49.17
C THR A 830 -36.30 -30.29 -50.22
N ILE A 831 -35.25 -29.49 -50.02
CA ILE A 831 -34.07 -29.47 -50.91
C ILE A 831 -33.31 -30.79 -50.85
N SER A 832 -33.11 -31.39 -49.66
CA SER A 832 -32.52 -32.73 -49.54
C SER A 832 -33.39 -33.80 -50.21
N GLY A 833 -34.72 -33.70 -50.08
CA GLY A 833 -35.66 -34.59 -50.76
C GLY A 833 -35.61 -34.46 -52.28
N ILE A 834 -35.56 -33.22 -52.80
CA ILE A 834 -35.40 -32.95 -54.24
C ILE A 834 -34.03 -33.45 -54.74
N GLN A 835 -32.95 -33.26 -53.99
CA GLN A 835 -31.63 -33.81 -54.32
C GLN A 835 -31.63 -35.34 -54.33
N GLY A 836 -32.34 -35.99 -53.40
CA GLY A 836 -32.58 -37.43 -53.38
C GLY A 836 -33.33 -37.90 -54.62
N SER A 837 -34.49 -37.30 -54.92
CA SER A 837 -35.27 -37.61 -56.12
C SER A 837 -34.52 -37.36 -57.43
N ILE A 838 -33.65 -36.33 -57.49
CA ILE A 838 -32.75 -36.10 -58.63
C ILE A 838 -31.66 -37.17 -58.70
N GLY A 839 -31.16 -37.66 -57.56
CA GLY A 839 -30.25 -38.81 -57.48
C GLY A 839 -30.90 -40.08 -58.04
N ASP A 840 -32.12 -40.39 -57.62
CA ASP A 840 -32.89 -41.55 -58.09
C ASP A 840 -33.27 -41.43 -59.57
N LEU A 841 -33.62 -40.23 -60.04
CA LEU A 841 -33.83 -39.96 -61.47
C LEU A 841 -32.55 -40.11 -62.28
N ARG A 842 -31.40 -39.64 -61.79
CA ARG A 842 -30.11 -39.84 -62.46
C ARG A 842 -29.72 -41.32 -62.50
N ALA A 843 -29.97 -42.08 -61.43
CA ALA A 843 -29.76 -43.52 -61.42
C ALA A 843 -30.67 -44.24 -62.43
N SER A 844 -31.95 -43.85 -62.49
CA SER A 844 -32.93 -44.41 -63.43
C SER A 844 -32.64 -44.04 -64.89
N ILE A 845 -32.17 -42.81 -65.16
CA ILE A 845 -31.74 -42.37 -66.49
C ILE A 845 -30.46 -43.09 -66.91
N ASN A 846 -29.51 -43.31 -66.00
CA ASN A 846 -28.30 -44.07 -66.30
C ASN A 846 -28.62 -45.56 -66.56
N ASP A 847 -29.54 -46.19 -65.79
CA ASP A 847 -30.03 -47.55 -66.07
C ASP A 847 -30.77 -47.63 -67.41
N LEU A 848 -31.63 -46.64 -67.72
CA LEU A 848 -32.35 -46.58 -69.00
C LEU A 848 -31.39 -46.32 -70.19
N SER A 849 -30.37 -45.48 -70.01
CA SER A 849 -29.34 -45.21 -71.01
C SER A 849 -28.46 -46.43 -71.29
N MET A 850 -28.12 -47.21 -70.26
CA MET A 850 -27.39 -48.48 -70.44
C MET A 850 -28.27 -49.53 -71.14
N ARG A 851 -29.56 -49.62 -70.80
CA ARG A 851 -30.51 -50.57 -71.44
C ARG A 851 -30.84 -50.22 -72.89
N LEU A 852 -30.81 -48.93 -73.27
CA LEU A 852 -31.08 -48.49 -74.65
C LEU A 852 -29.88 -48.61 -75.60
N GLN A 853 -28.65 -48.81 -75.10
CA GLN A 853 -27.45 -48.98 -75.95
C GLN A 853 -27.17 -50.43 -76.38
N GLU A 854 -27.83 -51.44 -75.79
CA GLU A 854 -27.47 -52.85 -75.99
C GLU A 854 -28.55 -53.77 -76.59
N THR A 855 -29.72 -53.27 -77.04
CA THR A 855 -30.75 -54.20 -77.55
C THR A 855 -31.19 -53.95 -79.00
N ASN A 856 -30.85 -54.94 -79.81
CA ASN A 856 -31.02 -55.08 -81.25
C ASN A 856 -32.49 -55.44 -81.63
N LEU A 857 -32.86 -55.25 -82.90
CA LEU A 857 -34.24 -55.16 -83.44
C LEU A 857 -35.25 -56.26 -83.03
N ASN A 858 -34.81 -57.42 -82.54
CA ASN A 858 -35.69 -58.56 -82.25
C ASN A 858 -36.48 -58.44 -80.92
N THR A 859 -36.12 -57.52 -80.02
CA THR A 859 -36.90 -57.26 -78.78
C THR A 859 -37.98 -56.19 -78.99
N ILE A 860 -37.84 -55.36 -80.02
CA ILE A 860 -38.80 -54.32 -80.41
C ILE A 860 -40.11 -54.97 -80.92
N ILE A 861 -40.05 -56.16 -81.51
CA ILE A 861 -41.22 -56.87 -82.06
C ILE A 861 -41.99 -57.65 -80.97
N ALA A 862 -41.32 -58.14 -79.92
CA ALA A 862 -42.02 -58.79 -78.80
C ALA A 862 -42.91 -57.81 -78.01
N ILE A 863 -42.55 -56.51 -78.00
CA ILE A 863 -43.27 -55.44 -77.30
C ILE A 863 -44.36 -54.77 -78.17
N ILE A 864 -44.33 -54.97 -79.50
CA ILE A 864 -45.51 -54.74 -80.36
C ILE A 864 -46.70 -55.63 -79.93
N LEU A 865 -46.45 -56.78 -79.29
CA LEU A 865 -47.50 -57.69 -78.82
C LEU A 865 -47.99 -57.42 -77.37
N ALA A 866 -47.16 -56.87 -76.47
CA ALA A 866 -47.59 -56.65 -75.08
C ALA A 866 -48.36 -55.33 -74.88
N ILE A 867 -48.03 -54.32 -75.68
CA ILE A 867 -48.64 -52.99 -75.60
C ILE A 867 -49.90 -52.93 -76.49
N GLY A 868 -50.12 -53.87 -77.42
CA GLY A 868 -51.39 -54.06 -78.14
C GLY A 868 -52.55 -54.58 -77.28
N GLY A 869 -52.30 -54.99 -76.03
CA GLY A 869 -53.33 -55.13 -75.00
C GLY A 869 -53.77 -53.80 -74.36
N ILE A 870 -53.09 -52.68 -74.64
CA ILE A 870 -53.44 -51.30 -74.20
C ILE A 870 -54.94 -51.01 -74.32
N ALA A 871 -55.56 -51.44 -75.40
CA ALA A 871 -56.62 -50.64 -75.99
C ALA A 871 -58.04 -51.07 -75.57
N ILE A 872 -58.20 -51.98 -74.61
CA ILE A 872 -59.52 -52.54 -74.24
C ILE A 872 -60.06 -52.05 -72.88
N GLY A 873 -59.26 -51.40 -72.02
CA GLY A 873 -59.75 -50.95 -70.69
C GLY A 873 -59.97 -49.44 -70.52
N ILE A 874 -59.23 -48.59 -71.23
CA ILE A 874 -59.17 -47.15 -70.93
C ILE A 874 -60.40 -46.35 -71.41
N THR A 875 -61.28 -46.88 -72.27
CA THR A 875 -62.16 -45.95 -73.02
C THR A 875 -63.55 -46.46 -73.36
N SER A 876 -64.25 -47.18 -72.47
CA SER A 876 -65.65 -47.53 -72.81
C SER A 876 -66.65 -47.58 -71.65
N ILE A 877 -66.28 -48.03 -70.45
CA ILE A 877 -67.28 -48.45 -69.45
C ILE A 877 -66.68 -48.12 -68.06
N ALA A 878 -67.03 -47.05 -67.36
CA ALA A 878 -68.42 -46.82 -66.98
C ALA A 878 -68.77 -45.40 -66.48
N LEU A 879 -67.86 -44.48 -66.12
CA LEU A 879 -68.29 -43.21 -65.50
C LEU A 879 -67.30 -42.08 -65.81
N ALA A 880 -67.30 -41.42 -66.97
CA ALA A 880 -68.47 -40.83 -67.60
C ALA A 880 -69.43 -40.30 -66.53
N ARG A 881 -69.03 -39.15 -65.97
CA ARG A 881 -69.85 -37.94 -66.03
C ARG A 881 -71.31 -38.16 -65.67
N ARG A 882 -71.76 -37.46 -64.63
CA ARG A 882 -72.96 -36.58 -64.62
C ARG A 882 -73.48 -36.56 -63.18
N ARG A 883 -73.53 -35.46 -62.42
CA ARG A 883 -73.65 -34.04 -62.76
C ARG A 883 -73.43 -33.20 -61.49
N ARG A 884 -72.42 -32.32 -61.48
CA ARG A 884 -72.42 -30.88 -61.08
C ARG A 884 -71.07 -30.46 -60.53
#